data_AF-A0A1I4LSH9-F1
#
_entry.id   AF-A0A1I4LSH9-F1
#
_cell.length_a   1.000
_cell.length_b   1.000
_cell.length_c   1.000
_cell.angle_alpha   90.00
_cell.angle_beta   90.00
_cell.angle_gamma   90.00
#
_symmetry.space_group_name_H-M   'P 1'
#
loop_
_entity.id
_entity.type
_entity.pdbx_description
1 polymer ?
#
loop_
_entity_poly.entity_id
_entity_poly.type
_entity_poly.pdbx_seq_one_letter_code
_entity_poly.pdbx_strand_id
1 'polypeptide(L)'
;MSFLSKIKENKASPPNGDSSSLSNPAQWLIDMFNPNSTSGQNVTEESAMNHTGVYSAVRVIAETIASLPLNVYENLPSGGKRKATNNYLYSILHSKPNKLMTSFTFRETMMAHLLLWGNHYSQLELGNDGKIKGIWPLLPGQMQVKRQNDRLYYIYTKEGGGQVTFDQSEILHISGLGFDGLVGKSVIKMAREAIGLGLSAEEFGARFFSQGAQPGGIIEYPEKMSDEAYERYKRDVNKKHTGLGNSHKIMVLEEGLKYHQTGIAPDDAQFLQTRKFQIEEIARIFRLPPHMLADLDNASFSNIEQQSIDFVVNTIRPWLVRIEQVLNDKLISSRNNKNYIKFVVEGLLRGDSESRGNFYKTMFNIGAMTINDIREKEDINPLPNGDESFVPLNMVPLSEINQLTEGEESKNIKNNFREIRAKRNAAKRTNIRKRFKPLFKKSAEKIISSENEKIKEILKDELKNKKRNRQNFRDKIVEYYDNKLPEEIKKEMAAVINSLADAVAEEAAKEVNLDSYDIKDFLDNYIRNMSKSYAGYSRGQLLSLMDENETVEEAIKAIEKRLNEWEEKRANKLSEKQANKVEGAVSRKIFIAAGSQELIWIANSGACPICKELDGKVIGIKESFVSPEETLLPDEKNFSPSTVITHNPLHDECECSISSY
;
A
#
# COMPACT_ATOMS: atom_id res chain seq x y z
N MET A 1 -30.41 55.58 -14.20
CA MET A 1 -29.40 56.11 -13.26
C MET A 1 -29.79 55.77 -11.81
N SER A 2 -29.58 54.53 -11.37
CA SER A 2 -29.84 54.13 -9.97
C SER A 2 -29.13 52.80 -9.62
N PHE A 3 -27.80 52.75 -9.84
CA PHE A 3 -26.96 51.65 -9.34
C PHE A 3 -25.57 52.11 -8.88
N LEU A 4 -25.17 53.35 -9.20
CA LEU A 4 -23.87 53.92 -8.84
C LEU A 4 -23.87 54.82 -7.59
N SER A 5 -25.02 55.06 -6.94
CA SER A 5 -25.08 55.86 -5.70
C SER A 5 -24.96 55.04 -4.41
N LYS A 6 -24.96 53.70 -4.47
CA LYS A 6 -24.86 52.83 -3.28
C LYS A 6 -23.45 52.28 -2.97
N ILE A 7 -22.42 52.71 -3.70
CA ILE A 7 -21.03 52.25 -3.50
C ILE A 7 -20.15 53.31 -2.80
N LYS A 8 -20.71 54.44 -2.36
CA LYS A 8 -19.94 55.52 -1.69
C LYS A 8 -20.11 55.62 -0.16
N GLU A 9 -20.83 54.71 0.49
CA GLU A 9 -21.11 54.79 1.94
C GLU A 9 -20.62 53.62 2.80
N ASN A 10 -19.68 52.80 2.31
CA ASN A 10 -18.93 51.88 3.18
C ASN A 10 -17.44 52.22 3.16
N LYS A 11 -17.09 53.43 3.62
CA LYS A 11 -15.82 53.61 4.33
C LYS A 11 -16.04 53.01 5.71
N ALA A 12 -15.56 51.78 5.92
CA ALA A 12 -15.39 51.27 7.25
C ALA A 12 -14.50 52.26 8.03
N SER A 13 -15.11 53.01 8.94
CA SER A 13 -14.40 53.69 10.00
C SER A 13 -13.55 52.66 10.74
N PRO A 14 -12.27 52.95 11.05
CA PRO A 14 -11.46 52.03 11.84
C PRO A 14 -12.11 51.87 13.23
N PRO A 15 -12.15 50.65 13.81
CA PRO A 15 -12.61 50.48 15.16
C PRO A 15 -11.58 51.14 16.08
N ASN A 16 -12.01 52.17 16.81
CA ASN A 16 -11.36 52.84 17.93
C ASN A 16 -9.86 53.18 17.76
N GLY A 17 -9.60 54.47 17.59
CA GLY A 17 -8.24 55.00 17.62
C GLY A 17 -7.61 54.93 18.99
N ASP A 18 -6.70 53.97 19.17
CA ASP A 18 -5.57 54.15 20.08
C ASP A 18 -4.36 54.56 19.24
N SER A 19 -3.87 55.78 19.46
CA SER A 19 -2.66 56.28 18.82
C SER A 19 -1.48 55.40 19.23
N SER A 20 -0.96 54.60 18.30
CA SER A 20 0.25 53.80 18.50
C SER A 20 1.42 54.72 18.82
N SER A 21 1.96 54.63 20.03
CA SER A 21 3.15 55.36 20.48
C SER A 21 4.25 54.36 20.85
N LEU A 22 5.51 54.80 20.94
CA LEU A 22 6.61 53.94 21.40
C LEU A 22 6.38 53.40 22.83
N SER A 23 5.60 54.12 23.64
CA SER A 23 5.21 53.73 25.00
C SER A 23 3.92 52.90 25.08
N ASN A 24 3.11 52.86 24.02
CA ASN A 24 1.89 52.06 23.94
C ASN A 24 1.63 51.66 22.46
N PRO A 25 2.39 50.69 21.93
CA PRO A 25 2.24 50.26 20.54
C PRO A 25 0.91 49.53 20.33
N ALA A 26 0.29 49.72 19.17
CA ALA A 26 -0.96 49.04 18.83
C ALA A 26 -0.80 47.51 18.86
N GLN A 27 -1.84 46.79 19.33
CA GLN A 27 -1.77 45.35 19.58
C GLN A 27 -1.34 44.54 18.35
N TRP A 28 -1.81 44.88 17.15
CA TRP A 28 -1.39 44.22 15.90
C TRP A 28 0.12 44.38 15.61
N LEU A 29 0.74 45.48 16.07
CA LEU A 29 2.17 45.74 15.96
C LEU A 29 2.94 44.89 16.99
N ILE A 30 2.44 44.81 18.22
CA ILE A 30 2.98 43.91 19.25
C ILE A 30 2.91 42.46 18.76
N ASP A 31 1.78 42.01 18.24
CA ASP A 31 1.57 40.64 17.76
C ASP A 31 2.43 40.30 16.54
N MET A 32 2.81 41.30 15.73
CA MET A 32 3.72 41.14 14.59
C MET A 32 5.19 40.94 15.01
N PHE A 33 5.60 41.48 16.17
CA PHE A 33 6.97 41.40 16.69
C PHE A 33 7.13 40.49 17.92
N ASN A 34 6.03 40.02 18.51
CA ASN A 34 6.03 39.14 19.67
C ASN A 34 6.14 37.67 19.22
N PRO A 35 7.24 36.96 19.50
CA PRO A 35 7.37 35.55 19.14
C PRO A 35 6.54 34.63 20.05
N ASN A 36 5.85 35.18 21.06
CA ASN A 36 5.00 34.39 21.95
C ASN A 36 3.70 33.95 21.27
N SER A 37 3.34 32.68 21.40
CA SER A 37 2.01 32.16 21.10
C SER A 37 0.97 32.66 22.11
N THR A 38 -0.32 32.50 21.79
CA THR A 38 -1.42 32.77 22.72
C THR A 38 -1.34 31.89 23.97
N SER A 39 -0.68 30.72 23.89
CA SER A 39 -0.38 29.86 25.03
C SER A 39 0.79 30.35 25.91
N GLY A 40 1.44 31.46 25.54
CA GLY A 40 2.54 32.08 26.29
C GLY A 40 3.93 31.49 25.99
N GLN A 41 4.05 30.54 25.06
CA GLN A 41 5.33 29.95 24.66
C GLN A 41 6.04 30.82 23.62
N ASN A 42 7.34 31.03 23.79
CA ASN A 42 8.16 31.72 22.79
C ASN A 42 8.49 30.76 21.63
N VAL A 43 7.83 30.94 20.48
CA VAL A 43 7.94 30.06 19.32
C VAL A 43 8.75 30.76 18.23
N THR A 44 10.00 30.35 18.10
CA THR A 44 10.95 30.74 17.06
C THR A 44 11.29 29.52 16.21
N GLU A 45 12.00 29.72 15.09
CA GLU A 45 12.48 28.60 14.29
C GLU A 45 13.39 27.64 15.07
N GLU A 46 14.15 28.16 16.04
CA GLU A 46 15.00 27.34 16.93
C GLU A 46 14.18 26.62 18.00
N SER A 47 13.28 27.31 18.71
CA SER A 47 12.47 26.65 19.75
C SER A 47 11.46 25.66 19.18
N ALA A 48 10.96 25.90 17.96
CA ALA A 48 10.10 24.96 17.24
C ALA A 48 10.83 23.65 16.92
N MET A 49 12.14 23.67 16.65
CA MET A 49 12.94 22.46 16.43
C MET A 49 13.14 21.62 17.70
N ASN A 50 12.85 22.16 18.89
CA ASN A 50 12.80 21.34 20.11
C ASN A 50 11.51 20.49 20.19
N HIS A 51 10.46 20.83 19.44
CA HIS A 51 9.26 20.02 19.36
C HIS A 51 9.52 18.80 18.47
N THR A 52 9.40 17.60 19.04
CA THR A 52 9.78 16.33 18.40
C THR A 52 9.10 16.10 17.04
N GLY A 53 7.81 16.43 16.91
CA GLY A 53 7.09 16.33 15.65
C GLY A 53 7.63 17.28 14.56
N VAL A 54 8.04 18.50 14.93
CA VAL A 54 8.57 19.50 13.97
C VAL A 54 9.97 19.07 13.54
N TYR A 55 10.83 18.69 14.49
CA TYR A 55 12.15 18.15 14.21
C TYR A 55 12.08 16.98 13.23
N SER A 56 11.20 16.02 13.50
CA SER A 56 11.05 14.81 12.67
C SER A 56 10.53 15.15 11.29
N ALA A 57 9.55 16.06 11.18
CA ALA A 57 9.00 16.49 9.90
C ALA A 57 10.03 17.21 9.03
N VAL A 58 10.77 18.16 9.60
CA VAL A 58 11.83 18.89 8.90
C VAL A 58 12.92 17.93 8.44
N ARG A 59 13.36 17.04 9.34
CA ARG A 59 14.41 16.06 9.08
C ARG A 59 14.02 15.09 7.95
N VAL A 60 12.84 14.49 8.00
CA VAL A 60 12.37 13.53 6.97
C VAL A 60 12.35 14.19 5.59
N ILE A 61 11.80 15.40 5.45
CA ILE A 61 11.74 16.08 4.15
C ILE A 61 13.14 16.51 3.69
N ALA A 62 13.93 17.11 4.58
CA ALA A 62 15.25 17.64 4.26
C ALA A 62 16.23 16.54 3.87
N GLU A 63 16.32 15.45 4.65
CA GLU A 63 17.20 14.31 4.37
C GLU A 63 16.76 13.58 3.09
N THR A 64 15.44 13.42 2.86
CA THR A 64 14.91 12.79 1.64
C THR A 64 15.38 13.57 0.41
N ILE A 65 15.18 14.89 0.37
CA ILE A 65 15.60 15.73 -0.77
C ILE A 65 17.14 15.80 -0.87
N ALA A 66 17.84 15.89 0.25
CA ALA A 66 19.30 15.95 0.27
C ALA A 66 19.95 14.68 -0.29
N SER A 67 19.32 13.52 -0.07
CA SER A 67 19.77 12.22 -0.60
C SER A 67 19.65 12.08 -2.11
N LEU A 68 18.81 12.89 -2.77
CA LEU A 68 18.61 12.82 -4.21
C LEU A 68 19.82 13.38 -4.98
N PRO A 69 20.35 12.64 -5.96
CA PRO A 69 21.35 13.18 -6.87
C PRO A 69 20.79 14.37 -7.64
N LEU A 70 21.50 15.50 -7.58
CA LEU A 70 21.20 16.71 -8.34
C LEU A 70 22.24 16.86 -9.46
N ASN A 71 21.81 16.60 -10.69
CA ASN A 71 22.70 16.52 -11.84
C ASN A 71 22.50 17.68 -12.80
N VAL A 72 23.58 18.06 -13.47
CA VAL A 72 23.52 18.90 -14.68
C VAL A 72 23.43 17.97 -15.88
N TYR A 73 22.46 18.22 -16.74
CA TYR A 73 22.24 17.51 -17.99
C TYR A 73 22.49 18.43 -19.18
N GLU A 74 22.91 17.83 -20.29
CA GLU A 74 23.04 18.46 -21.60
C GLU A 74 21.98 17.87 -22.55
N ASN A 75 21.19 18.71 -23.20
CA ASN A 75 20.26 18.34 -24.27
C ASN A 75 21.05 17.98 -25.54
N LEU A 76 20.75 16.81 -26.11
CA LEU A 76 21.40 16.34 -27.32
C LEU A 76 20.66 16.82 -28.58
N PRO A 77 21.37 17.21 -29.66
CA PRO A 77 20.75 17.67 -30.92
C PRO A 77 19.81 16.64 -31.56
N SER A 78 20.05 15.34 -31.34
CA SER A 78 19.28 14.22 -31.87
C SER A 78 17.98 13.93 -31.12
N GLY A 79 17.66 14.70 -30.07
CA GLY A 79 16.65 14.36 -29.09
C GLY A 79 17.22 13.41 -28.04
N GLY A 80 17.14 13.81 -26.76
CA GLY A 80 17.72 13.08 -25.64
C GLY A 80 18.51 13.97 -24.70
N LYS A 81 19.04 13.38 -23.62
CA LYS A 81 19.82 14.06 -22.59
C LYS A 81 20.98 13.20 -22.14
N ARG A 82 22.10 13.81 -21.74
CA ARG A 82 23.21 13.12 -21.05
C ARG A 82 23.68 13.91 -19.84
N LYS A 83 24.29 13.25 -18.85
CA LYS A 83 24.91 13.93 -17.70
C LYS A 83 26.07 14.79 -18.21
N ALA A 84 26.08 16.07 -17.87
CA ALA A 84 27.11 17.03 -18.27
C ALA A 84 28.23 17.08 -17.20
N THR A 85 28.93 15.96 -17.01
CA THR A 85 29.97 15.81 -15.96
C THR A 85 31.13 16.79 -16.10
N ASN A 86 31.41 17.25 -17.33
CA ASN A 86 32.43 18.25 -17.63
C ASN A 86 31.97 19.70 -17.37
N ASN A 87 30.71 19.93 -17.00
CA ASN A 87 30.21 21.27 -16.70
C ASN A 87 30.70 21.72 -15.32
N TYR A 88 31.16 22.97 -15.20
CA TYR A 88 31.67 23.54 -13.95
C TYR A 88 30.66 23.51 -12.79
N LEU A 89 29.36 23.56 -13.08
CA LEU A 89 28.29 23.46 -12.08
C LEU A 89 28.08 22.03 -11.58
N TYR A 90 28.51 21.02 -12.34
CA TYR A 90 28.25 19.61 -11.99
C TYR A 90 28.89 19.28 -10.63
N SER A 91 30.18 19.55 -10.45
CA SER A 91 30.88 19.25 -9.19
C SER A 91 30.35 20.06 -7.99
N ILE A 92 29.95 21.31 -8.23
CA ILE A 92 29.40 22.22 -7.21
C ILE A 92 28.05 21.70 -6.70
N LEU A 93 27.14 21.33 -7.60
CA LEU A 93 25.79 20.90 -7.22
C LEU A 93 25.76 19.44 -6.77
N HIS A 94 26.50 18.55 -7.45
CA HIS A 94 26.50 17.13 -7.17
C HIS A 94 27.32 16.76 -5.94
N SER A 95 28.53 17.29 -5.80
CA SER A 95 29.52 16.78 -4.83
C SER A 95 29.80 17.74 -3.66
N LYS A 96 30.22 18.97 -3.95
CA LYS A 96 30.76 19.89 -2.94
C LYS A 96 30.51 21.36 -3.33
N PRO A 97 29.49 22.02 -2.76
CA PRO A 97 29.08 23.37 -3.17
C PRO A 97 30.01 24.46 -2.67
N ASN A 98 30.77 24.19 -1.62
CA ASN A 98 31.84 25.06 -1.14
C ASN A 98 32.86 24.22 -0.36
N LYS A 99 33.94 24.87 0.13
CA LYS A 99 35.05 24.17 0.77
C LYS A 99 34.69 23.47 2.09
N LEU A 100 33.64 23.91 2.77
CA LEU A 100 33.32 23.51 4.15
C LEU A 100 32.24 22.42 4.26
N MET A 101 31.39 22.25 3.25
CA MET A 101 30.25 21.31 3.32
C MET A 101 30.11 20.45 2.09
N THR A 102 29.46 19.29 2.25
CA THR A 102 29.06 18.42 1.15
C THR A 102 27.76 18.90 0.49
N SER A 103 27.47 18.43 -0.72
CA SER A 103 26.20 18.75 -1.37
C SER A 103 24.98 18.21 -0.62
N PHE A 104 25.11 17.11 0.13
CA PHE A 104 24.05 16.61 1.01
C PHE A 104 23.73 17.64 2.10
N THR A 105 24.75 18.04 2.89
CA THR A 105 24.59 19.02 3.98
C THR A 105 24.02 20.35 3.47
N PHE A 106 24.46 20.79 2.30
CA PHE A 106 23.94 22.02 1.70
C PHE A 106 22.46 21.92 1.36
N ARG A 107 22.03 20.83 0.70
CA ARG A 107 20.62 20.62 0.34
C ARG A 107 19.74 20.42 1.57
N GLU A 108 20.25 19.72 2.58
CA GLU A 108 19.59 19.56 3.88
C GLU A 108 19.38 20.92 4.55
N THR A 109 20.43 21.74 4.65
CA THR A 109 20.38 23.11 5.19
C THR A 109 19.41 23.98 4.38
N MET A 110 19.44 23.88 3.05
CA MET A 110 18.54 24.59 2.15
C MET A 110 17.08 24.24 2.43
N MET A 111 16.77 22.95 2.58
CA MET A 111 15.43 22.51 2.89
C MET A 111 15.01 22.91 4.30
N ALA A 112 15.88 22.80 5.30
CA ALA A 112 15.60 23.30 6.65
C ALA A 112 15.26 24.81 6.62
N HIS A 113 16.02 25.61 5.85
CA HIS A 113 15.73 27.03 5.67
C HIS A 113 14.34 27.28 5.06
N LEU A 114 13.99 26.54 4.01
CA LEU A 114 12.68 26.63 3.34
C LEU A 114 11.53 26.18 4.24
N LEU A 115 11.72 25.12 5.03
CA LEU A 115 10.67 24.54 5.87
C LEU A 115 10.44 25.33 7.16
N LEU A 116 11.45 26.02 7.67
CA LEU A 116 11.33 26.83 8.89
C LEU A 116 10.99 28.29 8.58
N TRP A 117 11.86 28.99 7.84
CA TRP A 117 11.71 30.42 7.53
C TRP A 117 10.92 30.71 6.26
N GLY A 118 10.54 29.67 5.49
CA GLY A 118 9.85 29.84 4.21
C GLY A 118 10.75 30.31 3.08
N ASN A 119 12.04 30.52 3.32
CA ASN A 119 12.97 31.07 2.35
C ASN A 119 14.36 30.47 2.55
N HIS A 120 15.07 30.25 1.45
CA HIS A 120 16.48 29.95 1.46
C HIS A 120 17.26 30.99 0.66
N TYR A 121 18.38 31.43 1.23
CA TYR A 121 19.32 32.33 0.61
C TYR A 121 20.71 31.70 0.60
N SER A 122 21.39 31.79 -0.53
CA SER A 122 22.81 31.48 -0.64
C SER A 122 23.54 32.56 -1.42
N GLN A 123 24.71 32.96 -0.95
CA GLN A 123 25.64 33.79 -1.70
C GLN A 123 26.30 32.96 -2.80
N LEU A 124 26.32 33.50 -4.02
CA LEU A 124 27.04 32.96 -5.16
C LEU A 124 28.44 33.57 -5.20
N GLU A 125 29.46 32.77 -4.93
CA GLU A 125 30.86 33.19 -5.06
C GLU A 125 31.28 33.06 -6.52
N LEU A 126 31.58 34.19 -7.16
CA LEU A 126 32.05 34.24 -8.55
C LEU A 126 33.58 34.19 -8.60
N GLY A 127 34.13 33.41 -9.54
CA GLY A 127 35.53 33.42 -9.90
C GLY A 127 35.87 34.57 -10.85
N ASN A 128 37.17 34.74 -11.11
CA ASN A 128 37.67 35.79 -12.01
C ASN A 128 37.19 35.62 -13.48
N ASP A 129 36.75 34.41 -13.86
CA ASP A 129 36.18 34.12 -15.17
C ASP A 129 34.65 34.33 -15.22
N GLY A 130 34.06 34.91 -14.16
CA GLY A 130 32.63 35.18 -14.03
C GLY A 130 31.79 33.92 -13.77
N LYS A 131 32.41 32.74 -13.58
CA LYS A 131 31.68 31.51 -13.25
C LYS A 131 31.55 31.34 -11.76
N ILE A 132 30.49 30.64 -11.37
CA ILE A 132 30.25 30.29 -9.97
C ILE A 132 31.31 29.29 -9.52
N LYS A 133 31.98 29.61 -8.42
CA LYS A 133 33.01 28.81 -7.76
C LYS A 133 32.52 28.18 -6.46
N GLY A 134 31.53 28.80 -5.82
CA GLY A 134 30.97 28.33 -4.58
C GLY A 134 29.56 28.85 -4.32
N ILE A 135 28.79 28.10 -3.53
CA ILE A 135 27.46 28.46 -3.06
C ILE A 135 27.48 28.39 -1.52
N TRP A 136 27.22 29.52 -0.87
CA TRP A 136 27.36 29.68 0.58
C TRP A 136 25.99 29.99 1.20
N PRO A 137 25.40 29.08 1.99
CA PRO A 137 24.11 29.34 2.62
C PRO A 137 24.22 30.49 3.62
N LEU A 138 23.21 31.37 3.59
CA LEU A 138 23.04 32.49 4.50
C LEU A 138 21.81 32.25 5.39
N LEU A 139 21.89 32.64 6.66
CA LEU A 139 20.78 32.47 7.61
C LEU A 139 19.59 33.35 7.22
N PRO A 140 18.39 32.80 6.97
CA PRO A 140 17.24 33.59 6.54
C PRO A 140 16.80 34.64 7.56
N GLY A 141 16.95 34.36 8.86
CA GLY A 141 16.63 35.31 9.93
C GLY A 141 17.48 36.58 9.92
N GLN A 142 18.63 36.57 9.24
CA GLN A 142 19.53 37.72 9.09
C GLN A 142 19.35 38.45 7.74
N MET A 143 18.41 38.00 6.90
CA MET A 143 18.19 38.53 5.55
C MET A 143 16.94 39.40 5.46
N GLN A 144 17.06 40.56 4.83
CA GLN A 144 15.94 41.40 4.43
C GLN A 144 15.95 41.62 2.91
N VAL A 145 14.80 41.36 2.26
CA VAL A 145 14.63 41.57 0.82
C VAL A 145 13.87 42.88 0.59
N LYS A 146 14.38 43.73 -0.29
CA LYS A 146 13.72 44.97 -0.74
C LYS A 146 13.60 44.97 -2.25
N ARG A 147 12.42 45.34 -2.77
CA ARG A 147 12.23 45.61 -4.20
C ARG A 147 12.35 47.11 -4.45
N GLN A 148 13.24 47.51 -5.34
CA GLN A 148 13.41 48.88 -5.81
C GLN A 148 13.63 48.88 -7.32
N ASN A 149 12.90 49.72 -8.07
CA ASN A 149 13.02 49.84 -9.53
C ASN A 149 13.00 48.49 -10.26
N ASP A 150 12.04 47.62 -9.90
CA ASP A 150 11.90 46.24 -10.44
C ASP A 150 13.09 45.30 -10.25
N ARG A 151 14.02 45.65 -9.35
CA ARG A 151 15.12 44.78 -8.94
C ARG A 151 15.02 44.45 -7.46
N LEU A 152 15.52 43.27 -7.09
CA LEU A 152 15.59 42.84 -5.70
C LEU A 152 16.98 43.12 -5.14
N TYR A 153 17.01 43.70 -3.96
CA TYR A 153 18.21 43.91 -3.14
C TYR A 153 18.10 43.10 -1.86
N TYR A 154 19.21 42.48 -1.48
CA TYR A 154 19.29 41.56 -0.35
C TYR A 154 20.22 42.15 0.70
N ILE A 155 19.67 42.55 1.83
CA ILE A 155 20.41 43.17 2.93
C ILE A 155 20.64 42.11 4.00
N TYR A 156 21.88 41.68 4.16
CA TYR A 156 22.29 40.67 5.11
C TYR A 156 23.00 41.31 6.31
N THR A 157 22.58 40.96 7.53
CA THR A 157 23.21 41.42 8.77
C THR A 157 24.19 40.37 9.27
N LYS A 158 25.48 40.71 9.35
CA LYS A 158 26.54 39.76 9.76
C LYS A 158 26.51 39.48 11.26
N GLU A 159 27.00 38.31 11.64
CA GLU A 159 27.32 38.00 13.05
C GLU A 159 28.42 38.96 13.54
N GLY A 160 28.15 39.69 14.63
CA GLY A 160 29.01 40.76 15.14
C GLY A 160 28.64 42.17 14.70
N GLY A 161 27.62 42.34 13.85
CA GLY A 161 27.11 43.63 13.40
C GLY A 161 27.60 44.07 12.03
N GLY A 162 26.93 45.06 11.45
CA GLY A 162 27.16 45.55 10.09
C GLY A 162 26.28 44.85 9.04
N GLN A 163 25.94 45.60 7.98
CA GLN A 163 25.08 45.13 6.89
C GLN A 163 25.85 45.07 5.58
N VAL A 164 25.58 44.04 4.78
CA VAL A 164 26.03 43.93 3.39
C VAL A 164 24.80 43.89 2.50
N THR A 165 24.81 44.67 1.43
CA THR A 165 23.76 44.64 0.41
C THR A 165 24.29 43.89 -0.80
N PHE A 166 23.57 42.87 -1.23
CA PHE A 166 23.84 42.09 -2.43
C PHE A 166 22.82 42.42 -3.52
N ASP A 167 23.28 42.41 -4.78
CA ASP A 167 22.41 42.44 -5.95
C ASP A 167 21.69 41.09 -6.14
N GLN A 168 20.60 41.11 -6.89
CA GLN A 168 19.86 39.91 -7.27
C GLN A 168 20.69 38.85 -7.99
N SER A 169 21.75 39.22 -8.70
CA SER A 169 22.65 38.26 -9.36
C SER A 169 23.59 37.53 -8.39
N GLU A 170 23.81 38.07 -7.20
CA GLU A 170 24.77 37.54 -6.22
C GLU A 170 24.12 36.57 -5.22
N ILE A 171 22.78 36.53 -5.18
CA ILE A 171 22.03 35.69 -4.25
C ILE A 171 21.17 34.68 -5.01
N LEU A 172 21.38 33.41 -4.68
CA LEU A 172 20.43 32.34 -4.95
C LEU A 172 19.33 32.41 -3.88
N HIS A 173 18.17 32.96 -4.26
CA HIS A 173 16.99 33.01 -3.41
C HIS A 173 15.94 32.01 -3.90
N ILE A 174 15.60 31.05 -3.04
CA ILE A 174 14.47 30.13 -3.25
C ILE A 174 13.38 30.53 -2.25
N SER A 175 12.25 31.01 -2.76
CA SER A 175 11.11 31.40 -1.94
C SER A 175 10.11 30.23 -1.83
N GLY A 176 9.57 30.02 -0.63
CA GLY A 176 8.49 29.09 -0.34
C GLY A 176 7.12 29.66 -0.67
N LEU A 177 6.08 29.24 0.06
CA LEU A 177 4.74 29.80 -0.09
C LEU A 177 4.69 31.22 0.47
N GLY A 178 4.24 32.19 -0.32
CA GLY A 178 4.07 33.59 0.06
C GLY A 178 2.93 34.24 -0.72
N PHE A 179 2.55 35.47 -0.34
CA PHE A 179 1.42 36.18 -0.97
C PHE A 179 1.83 37.09 -2.14
N ASP A 180 3.09 37.53 -2.19
CA ASP A 180 3.59 38.44 -3.22
C ASP A 180 4.39 37.74 -4.32
N GLY A 181 4.63 36.43 -4.16
CA GLY A 181 5.47 35.62 -5.07
C GLY A 181 6.97 35.96 -5.00
N LEU A 182 7.38 36.88 -4.14
CA LEU A 182 8.76 37.35 -4.02
C LEU A 182 9.43 36.76 -2.77
N VAL A 183 8.74 36.76 -1.63
CA VAL A 183 9.27 36.27 -0.35
C VAL A 183 8.27 35.29 0.28
N GLY A 184 8.74 34.11 0.63
CA GLY A 184 7.96 33.13 1.36
C GLY A 184 7.64 33.59 2.78
N LYS A 185 6.53 33.10 3.34
CA LYS A 185 6.19 33.30 4.76
C LYS A 185 6.83 32.20 5.60
N SER A 186 7.33 32.56 6.78
CA SER A 186 7.84 31.59 7.75
C SER A 186 6.71 30.63 8.15
N VAL A 187 6.96 29.33 7.94
CA VAL A 187 6.01 28.26 8.26
C VAL A 187 5.79 28.22 9.77
N ILE A 188 6.87 28.39 10.54
CA ILE A 188 6.82 28.42 12.01
C ILE A 188 5.98 29.59 12.51
N LYS A 189 6.15 30.79 11.94
CA LYS A 189 5.32 31.94 12.31
C LYS A 189 3.84 31.73 11.95
N MET A 190 3.55 31.08 10.82
CA MET A 190 2.16 30.78 10.44
C MET A 190 1.53 29.69 11.32
N ALA A 191 2.33 28.73 11.78
CA ALA A 191 1.89 27.62 12.62
C ALA A 191 2.13 27.84 14.13
N ARG A 192 2.46 29.08 14.53
CA ARG A 192 2.93 29.44 15.87
C ARG A 192 2.02 28.93 16.98
N GLU A 193 0.71 29.05 16.80
CA GLU A 193 -0.28 28.66 17.80
C GLU A 193 -0.34 27.15 18.01
N ALA A 194 -0.33 26.37 16.92
CA ALA A 194 -0.34 24.90 16.98
C ALA A 194 0.94 24.36 17.62
N ILE A 195 2.10 24.89 17.22
CA ILE A 195 3.39 24.50 17.79
C ILE A 195 3.48 24.92 19.26
N GLY A 196 3.02 26.13 19.60
CA GLY A 196 2.99 26.63 20.97
C GLY A 196 2.10 25.78 21.88
N LEU A 197 0.96 25.30 21.39
CA LEU A 197 0.10 24.37 22.11
C LEU A 197 0.81 23.03 22.36
N GLY A 198 1.52 22.51 21.35
CA GLY A 198 2.40 21.33 21.47
C GLY A 198 3.40 21.47 22.59
N LEU A 199 4.25 22.51 22.52
CA LEU A 199 5.26 22.79 23.54
C LEU A 199 4.65 22.98 24.93
N SER A 200 3.50 23.64 25.03
CA SER A 200 2.80 23.83 26.32
C SER A 200 2.31 22.52 26.90
N ALA A 201 1.79 21.60 26.06
CA ALA A 201 1.34 20.28 26.50
C ALA A 201 2.53 19.41 26.94
N GLU A 202 3.67 19.48 26.24
CA GLU A 202 4.91 18.81 26.64
C GLU A 202 5.42 19.33 27.98
N GLU A 203 5.46 20.65 28.16
CA GLU A 203 5.87 21.28 29.41
C GLU A 203 4.91 20.94 30.55
N PHE A 204 3.60 20.97 30.32
CA PHE A 204 2.60 20.56 31.30
C PHE A 204 2.82 19.11 31.72
N GLY A 205 2.97 18.19 30.77
CA GLY A 205 3.26 16.78 31.05
C GLY A 205 4.56 16.61 31.83
N ALA A 206 5.64 17.27 31.39
CA ALA A 206 6.93 17.21 32.08
C ALA A 206 6.84 17.73 33.52
N ARG A 207 6.14 18.85 33.75
CA ARG A 207 5.90 19.41 35.10
C ARG A 207 5.02 18.49 35.95
N PHE A 208 3.95 17.95 35.38
CA PHE A 208 3.05 17.02 36.04
C PHE A 208 3.77 15.75 36.53
N PHE A 209 4.60 15.14 35.68
CA PHE A 209 5.37 13.95 36.05
C PHE A 209 6.57 14.27 36.95
N SER A 210 7.26 15.39 36.74
CA SER A 210 8.44 15.77 37.55
C SER A 210 8.11 16.21 38.98
N GLN A 211 6.93 16.80 39.19
CA GLN A 211 6.43 17.20 40.51
C GLN A 211 5.73 16.05 41.25
N GLY A 212 5.59 14.89 40.61
CA GLY A 212 5.01 13.69 41.22
C GLY A 212 3.49 13.73 41.33
N ALA A 213 2.78 13.79 40.19
CA ALA A 213 1.41 13.31 39.97
C ALA A 213 0.37 13.50 41.11
N GLN A 214 0.44 14.60 41.86
CA GLN A 214 -0.58 14.99 42.84
C GLN A 214 -0.78 16.50 42.68
N PRO A 215 -1.96 16.95 42.20
CA PRO A 215 -2.41 18.30 42.50
C PRO A 215 -2.34 18.43 44.02
N GLY A 216 -1.63 19.45 44.50
CA GLY A 216 -1.38 19.61 45.93
C GLY A 216 -2.70 19.53 46.70
N GLY A 217 -2.87 18.52 47.55
CA GLY A 217 -4.06 18.41 48.36
C GLY A 217 -4.22 19.61 49.28
N ILE A 218 -5.47 19.89 49.65
CA ILE A 218 -5.77 20.97 50.59
C ILE A 218 -5.53 20.41 51.99
N ILE A 219 -4.66 21.07 52.74
CA ILE A 219 -4.39 20.71 54.13
C ILE A 219 -5.22 21.64 55.01
N GLU A 220 -6.23 21.06 55.65
CA GLU A 220 -7.12 21.78 56.54
C GLU A 220 -6.62 21.65 57.98
N TYR A 221 -6.39 22.79 58.63
CA TYR A 221 -6.17 22.87 60.06
C TYR A 221 -7.44 23.43 60.73
N PRO A 222 -7.99 22.76 61.76
CA PRO A 222 -9.28 23.15 62.34
C PRO A 222 -9.24 24.46 63.15
N GLU A 223 -8.06 24.95 63.55
CA GLU A 223 -7.89 26.16 64.37
C GLU A 223 -6.97 27.20 63.68
N LYS A 224 -6.56 28.27 64.39
CA LYS A 224 -5.57 29.23 63.88
C LYS A 224 -4.16 28.76 64.22
N MET A 225 -3.34 28.47 63.21
CA MET A 225 -1.92 28.16 63.39
C MET A 225 -1.12 29.46 63.64
N SER A 226 -0.05 29.40 64.46
CA SER A 226 0.88 30.53 64.60
C SER A 226 1.75 30.70 63.35
N ASP A 227 2.26 31.90 63.10
CA ASP A 227 3.06 32.21 61.92
C ASP A 227 4.37 31.38 61.88
N GLU A 228 4.98 31.10 63.03
CA GLU A 228 6.19 30.27 63.13
C GLU A 228 5.92 28.80 62.80
N ALA A 229 4.79 28.27 63.27
CA ALA A 229 4.36 26.91 62.96
C ALA A 229 4.01 26.77 61.47
N TYR A 230 3.38 27.79 60.87
CA TYR A 230 3.10 27.84 59.43
C TYR A 230 4.35 27.82 58.57
N GLU A 231 5.33 28.67 58.84
CA GLU A 231 6.56 28.73 58.04
C GLU A 231 7.45 27.49 58.24
N ARG A 232 7.46 26.89 59.44
CA ARG A 232 8.10 25.59 59.68
C ARG A 232 7.44 24.49 58.85
N TYR A 233 6.11 24.41 58.91
CA TYR A 233 5.33 23.41 58.20
C TYR A 233 5.55 23.52 56.68
N LYS A 234 5.37 24.72 56.11
CA LYS A 234 5.60 25.00 54.68
C LYS A 234 6.99 24.60 54.22
N ARG A 235 8.03 24.85 55.03
CA ARG A 235 9.40 24.43 54.73
C ARG A 235 9.56 22.91 54.72
N ASP A 236 9.00 22.22 55.69
CA ASP A 236 9.06 20.76 55.79
C ASP A 236 8.30 20.08 54.65
N VAL A 237 7.10 20.59 54.29
CA VAL A 237 6.34 20.11 53.13
C VAL A 237 7.14 20.28 51.85
N ASN A 238 7.64 21.48 51.58
CA ASN A 238 8.42 21.75 50.36
C ASN A 238 9.68 20.87 50.29
N LYS A 239 10.40 20.66 51.40
CA LYS A 239 11.62 19.85 51.43
C LYS A 239 11.34 18.35 51.25
N LYS A 240 10.24 17.83 51.80
CA LYS A 240 9.94 16.39 51.82
C LYS A 240 9.10 15.92 50.63
N HIS A 241 8.39 16.81 49.95
CA HIS A 241 7.44 16.45 48.89
C HIS A 241 7.70 17.10 47.52
N THR A 242 8.70 17.97 47.37
CA THR A 242 9.10 18.51 46.05
C THR A 242 10.19 17.65 45.40
N GLY A 243 10.02 17.32 44.11
CA GLY A 243 11.03 16.67 43.26
C GLY A 243 10.84 15.16 43.06
N LEU A 244 11.36 14.65 41.94
CA LEU A 244 11.19 13.26 41.46
C LEU A 244 11.50 12.17 42.51
N GLY A 245 12.55 12.35 43.32
CA GLY A 245 12.98 11.37 44.34
C GLY A 245 12.18 11.39 45.65
N ASN A 246 11.22 12.32 45.77
CA ASN A 246 10.38 12.50 46.95
C ASN A 246 8.91 12.10 46.70
N SER A 247 8.60 11.67 45.48
CA SER A 247 7.33 11.06 45.10
C SER A 247 7.04 9.84 45.98
N HIS A 248 5.78 9.68 46.43
CA HIS A 248 5.31 8.59 47.31
C HIS A 248 5.80 8.60 48.77
N LYS A 249 6.46 9.67 49.25
CA LYS A 249 6.75 9.80 50.68
C LYS A 249 5.46 10.04 51.47
N ILE A 250 5.30 9.32 52.58
CA ILE A 250 4.13 9.47 53.47
C ILE A 250 4.25 10.81 54.20
N MET A 251 3.22 11.65 54.06
CA MET A 251 3.08 12.87 54.84
C MET A 251 2.51 12.54 56.22
N VAL A 252 3.26 12.85 57.27
CA VAL A 252 2.77 12.73 58.65
C VAL A 252 2.02 14.01 58.99
N LEU A 253 0.77 13.88 59.42
CA LEU A 253 -0.11 14.99 59.81
C LEU A 253 -0.23 15.02 61.34
N GLU A 254 0.12 16.15 61.95
CA GLU A 254 0.09 16.37 63.39
C GLU A 254 -1.10 17.28 63.78
N GLU A 255 -1.46 17.29 65.07
CA GLU A 255 -2.43 18.25 65.66
C GLU A 255 -3.80 18.36 64.94
N GLY A 256 -4.31 17.25 64.39
CA GLY A 256 -5.63 17.23 63.75
C GLY A 256 -5.67 17.79 62.34
N LEU A 257 -4.51 18.03 61.71
CA LEU A 257 -4.42 18.35 60.28
C LEU A 257 -5.09 17.24 59.44
N LYS A 258 -5.93 17.66 58.50
CA LYS A 258 -6.60 16.77 57.53
C LYS A 258 -6.09 17.04 56.13
N TYR A 259 -5.71 15.99 55.43
CA TYR A 259 -5.36 16.07 54.01
C TYR A 259 -6.58 15.74 53.16
N HIS A 260 -7.02 16.71 52.36
CA HIS A 260 -8.02 16.50 51.33
C HIS A 260 -7.31 16.32 50.00
N GLN A 261 -7.36 15.11 49.46
CA GLN A 261 -6.83 14.84 48.14
C GLN A 261 -7.68 15.58 47.10
N THR A 262 -7.12 16.62 46.48
CA THR A 262 -7.71 17.20 45.28
C THR A 262 -7.48 16.20 44.14
N GLY A 263 -8.55 15.59 43.64
CA GLY A 263 -8.46 14.60 42.57
C GLY A 263 -7.80 15.17 41.32
N ILE A 264 -7.07 14.31 40.60
CA ILE A 264 -6.74 14.58 39.20
C ILE A 264 -8.00 14.27 38.39
N ALA A 265 -8.53 15.27 37.69
CA ALA A 265 -9.36 15.04 36.52
C ALA A 265 -8.69 15.80 35.37
N PRO A 266 -7.83 15.10 34.63
CA PRO A 266 -8.23 14.62 33.32
C PRO A 266 -7.89 13.13 33.15
N ASP A 267 -8.74 12.40 32.43
CA ASP A 267 -8.43 11.05 31.97
C ASP A 267 -7.04 11.06 31.32
N ASP A 268 -6.08 10.26 31.82
CA ASP A 268 -4.75 10.11 31.22
C ASP A 268 -4.86 9.80 29.71
N ALA A 269 -5.95 9.13 29.32
CA ALA A 269 -6.34 8.88 27.93
C ALA A 269 -6.57 10.18 27.13
N GLN A 270 -7.19 11.22 27.69
CA GLN A 270 -7.47 12.48 27.00
C GLN A 270 -6.19 13.32 26.81
N PHE A 271 -5.25 13.28 27.76
CA PHE A 271 -3.94 13.92 27.60
C PHE A 271 -3.11 13.22 26.51
N LEU A 272 -3.07 11.89 26.50
CA LEU A 272 -2.41 11.12 25.46
C LEU A 272 -3.03 11.34 24.07
N GLN A 273 -4.37 11.40 23.99
CA GLN A 273 -5.09 11.76 22.75
C GLN A 273 -4.71 13.16 22.26
N THR A 274 -4.59 14.14 23.16
CA THR A 274 -4.17 15.50 22.81
C THR A 274 -2.75 15.51 22.23
N ARG A 275 -1.81 14.80 22.87
CA ARG A 275 -0.43 14.66 22.36
C ARG A 275 -0.39 13.99 21.00
N LYS A 276 -1.26 13.01 20.76
CA LYS A 276 -1.35 12.33 19.47
C LYS A 276 -1.91 13.25 18.38
N PHE A 277 -2.99 13.97 18.67
CA PHE A 277 -3.57 14.93 17.72
C PHE A 277 -2.57 16.02 17.31
N GLN A 278 -1.69 16.44 18.23
CA GLN A 278 -0.61 17.39 17.92
C GLN A 278 0.36 16.86 16.85
N ILE A 279 0.65 15.55 16.84
CA ILE A 279 1.49 14.95 15.78
C ILE A 279 0.80 15.08 14.41
N GLU A 280 -0.51 14.85 14.34
CA GLU A 280 -1.29 15.01 13.11
C GLU A 280 -1.35 16.48 12.64
N GLU A 281 -1.43 17.44 13.55
CA GLU A 281 -1.37 18.87 13.21
C GLU A 281 -0.02 19.25 12.60
N ILE A 282 1.08 18.77 13.19
CA ILE A 282 2.42 18.98 12.62
C ILE A 282 2.54 18.30 11.25
N ALA A 283 2.06 17.06 11.12
CA ALA A 283 2.03 16.34 9.84
C ALA A 283 1.30 17.16 8.77
N ARG A 284 0.16 17.77 9.11
CA ARG A 284 -0.63 18.63 8.21
C ARG A 284 0.15 19.86 7.76
N ILE A 285 0.86 20.54 8.66
CA ILE A 285 1.65 21.75 8.35
C ILE A 285 2.70 21.44 7.27
N PHE A 286 3.39 20.31 7.40
CA PHE A 286 4.45 19.90 6.48
C PHE A 286 3.98 19.02 5.32
N ARG A 287 2.67 18.76 5.22
CA ARG A 287 2.06 17.84 4.25
C ARG A 287 2.67 16.44 4.29
N LEU A 288 2.92 15.92 5.49
CA LEU A 288 3.42 14.57 5.70
C LEU A 288 2.27 13.60 5.98
N PRO A 289 2.30 12.39 5.43
CA PRO A 289 1.49 11.30 5.95
C PRO A 289 1.87 10.99 7.41
N PRO A 290 0.91 10.71 8.32
CA PRO A 290 1.19 10.51 9.75
C PRO A 290 2.21 9.39 10.05
N HIS A 291 2.23 8.33 9.23
CA HIS A 291 3.18 7.21 9.41
C HIS A 291 4.65 7.62 9.27
N MET A 292 4.95 8.73 8.57
CA MET A 292 6.30 9.30 8.48
C MET A 292 6.76 9.94 9.81
N LEU A 293 5.84 10.24 10.71
CA LEU A 293 6.08 10.71 12.08
C LEU A 293 5.83 9.62 13.13
N ALA A 294 5.88 8.35 12.72
CA ALA A 294 5.66 7.17 13.55
C ALA A 294 4.24 7.04 14.16
N ASP A 295 3.21 7.66 13.55
CA ASP A 295 1.81 7.43 13.91
C ASP A 295 1.17 6.41 12.94
N LEU A 296 0.85 5.22 13.46
CA LEU A 296 0.39 4.06 12.68
C LEU A 296 -1.03 3.59 13.02
N ASP A 297 -1.77 4.30 13.89
CA ASP A 297 -3.03 3.79 14.47
C ASP A 297 -4.12 3.43 13.44
N ASN A 298 -4.10 4.05 12.26
CA ASN A 298 -5.05 3.79 11.16
C ASN A 298 -4.36 3.23 9.90
N ALA A 299 -3.14 2.70 10.02
CA ALA A 299 -2.34 2.26 8.89
C ALA A 299 -2.43 0.73 8.69
N SER A 300 -2.88 0.29 7.51
CA SER A 300 -2.69 -1.08 7.02
C SER A 300 -1.52 -1.12 6.03
N PHE A 301 -0.90 -2.30 5.81
CA PHE A 301 0.24 -2.43 4.89
C PHE A 301 -0.02 -1.86 3.49
N SER A 302 -1.17 -2.17 2.89
CA SER A 302 -1.56 -1.64 1.57
C SER A 302 -1.82 -0.13 1.58
N ASN A 303 -2.26 0.42 2.71
CA ASN A 303 -2.44 1.86 2.88
C ASN A 303 -1.09 2.59 3.03
N ILE A 304 -0.08 1.97 3.66
CA ILE A 304 1.25 2.56 3.84
C ILE A 304 1.99 2.71 2.51
N GLU A 305 1.91 1.72 1.62
CA GLU A 305 2.53 1.81 0.28
C GLU A 305 1.96 2.98 -0.52
N GLN A 306 0.62 3.12 -0.54
CA GLN A 306 -0.04 4.23 -1.21
C GLN A 306 0.32 5.57 -0.58
N GLN A 307 0.35 5.67 0.76
CA GLN A 307 0.76 6.90 1.44
C GLN A 307 2.24 7.24 1.20
N SER A 308 3.11 6.25 1.01
CA SER A 308 4.52 6.48 0.65
C SER A 308 4.65 7.08 -0.75
N ILE A 309 3.82 6.63 -1.70
CA ILE A 309 3.72 7.26 -3.03
C ILE A 309 3.19 8.69 -2.91
N ASP A 310 2.14 8.90 -2.11
CA ASP A 310 1.55 10.23 -1.90
C ASP A 310 2.56 11.22 -1.30
N PHE A 311 3.44 10.78 -0.39
CA PHE A 311 4.55 11.58 0.12
C PHE A 311 5.48 12.05 -1.01
N VAL A 312 5.87 11.16 -1.91
CA VAL A 312 6.75 11.52 -3.04
C VAL A 312 6.04 12.50 -3.99
N VAL A 313 4.78 12.23 -4.33
CA VAL A 313 4.02 12.98 -5.34
C VAL A 313 3.56 14.35 -4.82
N ASN A 314 3.05 14.42 -3.59
CA ASN A 314 2.38 15.61 -3.07
C ASN A 314 3.26 16.46 -2.14
N THR A 315 4.31 15.86 -1.55
CA THR A 315 5.21 16.55 -0.62
C THR A 315 6.55 16.83 -1.27
N ILE A 316 7.25 15.80 -1.73
CA ILE A 316 8.63 15.93 -2.24
C ILE A 316 8.65 16.61 -3.62
N ARG A 317 7.89 16.11 -4.59
CA ARG A 317 7.94 16.59 -5.98
C ARG A 317 7.73 18.11 -6.11
N PRO A 318 6.76 18.77 -5.43
CA PRO A 318 6.62 20.22 -5.50
C PRO A 318 7.87 21.00 -5.06
N TRP A 319 8.57 20.51 -4.03
CA TRP A 319 9.84 21.11 -3.58
C TRP A 319 10.94 20.92 -4.63
N LEU A 320 11.07 19.71 -5.20
CA LEU A 320 12.05 19.44 -6.25
C LEU A 320 11.85 20.37 -7.45
N VAL A 321 10.62 20.48 -7.96
CA VAL A 321 10.31 21.34 -9.12
C VAL A 321 10.61 22.81 -8.81
N ARG A 322 10.25 23.29 -7.61
CA ARG A 322 10.55 24.66 -7.18
C ARG A 322 12.05 24.94 -7.18
N ILE A 323 12.83 24.05 -6.58
CA ILE A 323 14.30 24.18 -6.51
C ILE A 323 14.89 24.11 -7.92
N GLU A 324 14.51 23.13 -8.73
CA GLU A 324 14.97 22.96 -10.10
C GLU A 324 14.74 24.21 -10.94
N GLN A 325 13.53 24.79 -10.89
CA GLN A 325 13.21 25.98 -11.67
C GLN A 325 14.07 27.18 -11.26
N VAL A 326 14.25 27.42 -9.96
CA VAL A 326 15.09 28.53 -9.48
C VAL A 326 16.56 28.30 -9.81
N LEU A 327 17.08 27.08 -9.66
CA LEU A 327 18.46 26.77 -10.02
C LEU A 327 18.69 26.91 -11.53
N ASN A 328 17.74 26.47 -12.35
CA ASN A 328 17.83 26.65 -13.80
C ASN A 328 17.76 28.13 -14.19
N ASP A 329 16.87 28.93 -13.59
CA ASP A 329 16.79 30.37 -13.87
C ASP A 329 18.06 31.13 -13.44
N LYS A 330 18.61 30.80 -12.27
CA LYS A 330 19.72 31.55 -11.67
C LYS A 330 21.10 31.08 -12.10
N LEU A 331 21.30 29.78 -12.30
CA LEU A 331 22.62 29.20 -12.55
C LEU A 331 22.83 28.85 -14.02
N ILE A 332 21.74 28.58 -14.77
CA ILE A 332 21.80 28.33 -16.20
C ILE A 332 21.32 29.59 -16.92
N SER A 333 22.16 30.15 -17.78
CA SER A 333 21.77 31.32 -18.57
C SER A 333 20.53 30.99 -19.41
N SER A 334 19.51 31.84 -19.36
CA SER A 334 18.30 31.76 -20.18
C SER A 334 18.56 31.78 -21.70
N ARG A 335 19.78 32.17 -22.12
CA ARG A 335 20.23 32.10 -23.52
C ARG A 335 20.83 30.74 -23.91
N ASN A 336 21.16 29.90 -22.92
CA ASN A 336 21.83 28.62 -23.11
C ASN A 336 20.86 27.46 -22.82
N ASN A 337 20.01 27.12 -23.80
CA ASN A 337 19.09 25.98 -23.72
C ASN A 337 19.79 24.61 -23.81
N LYS A 338 21.13 24.59 -23.81
CA LYS A 338 21.91 23.36 -23.95
C LYS A 338 21.96 22.56 -22.65
N ASN A 339 22.00 23.22 -21.50
CA ASN A 339 22.12 22.55 -20.20
C ASN A 339 20.92 22.81 -19.31
N TYR A 340 20.65 21.90 -18.38
CA TYR A 340 19.67 22.12 -17.32
C TYR A 340 19.98 21.26 -16.10
N ILE A 341 19.48 21.67 -14.94
CA ILE A 341 19.67 21.03 -13.64
C ILE A 341 18.40 20.24 -13.30
N LYS A 342 18.55 18.98 -12.87
CA LYS A 342 17.41 18.15 -12.47
C LYS A 342 17.79 17.13 -11.40
N PHE A 343 16.88 16.88 -10.47
CA PHE A 343 16.96 15.78 -9.52
C PHE A 343 16.66 14.44 -10.19
N VAL A 344 17.30 13.39 -9.68
CA VAL A 344 16.99 12.00 -10.02
C VAL A 344 16.02 11.48 -8.96
N VAL A 345 14.77 11.21 -9.37
CA VAL A 345 13.66 10.87 -8.44
C VAL A 345 13.39 9.36 -8.44
N GLU A 346 13.86 8.65 -9.46
CA GLU A 346 13.67 7.20 -9.64
C GLU A 346 14.18 6.39 -8.44
N GLY A 347 15.09 6.95 -7.63
CA GLY A 347 15.60 6.36 -6.39
C GLY A 347 14.56 6.18 -5.28
N LEU A 348 13.57 7.07 -5.18
CA LEU A 348 12.56 7.05 -4.11
C LEU A 348 11.51 5.95 -4.29
N LEU A 349 11.32 5.50 -5.53
CA LEU A 349 10.33 4.48 -5.89
C LEU A 349 10.92 3.05 -5.84
N ARG A 350 12.14 2.88 -5.33
CA ARG A 350 12.89 1.60 -5.33
C ARG A 350 12.49 0.61 -4.23
N GLY A 351 11.48 0.94 -3.41
CA GLY A 351 11.18 0.27 -2.14
C GLY A 351 10.79 -1.21 -2.23
N ASP A 352 10.38 -1.70 -3.41
CA ASP A 352 10.03 -3.11 -3.60
C ASP A 352 10.86 -3.75 -4.73
N SER A 353 11.62 -4.78 -4.38
CA SER A 353 12.46 -5.55 -5.32
C SER A 353 11.64 -6.26 -6.39
N GLU A 354 10.41 -6.68 -6.08
CA GLU A 354 9.53 -7.34 -7.04
C GLU A 354 9.01 -6.36 -8.08
N SER A 355 8.46 -5.22 -7.66
CA SER A 355 8.00 -4.13 -8.54
C SER A 355 9.13 -3.56 -9.38
N ARG A 356 10.33 -3.40 -8.81
CA ARG A 356 11.54 -2.97 -9.52
C ARG A 356 11.97 -4.00 -10.58
N GLY A 357 11.98 -5.29 -10.23
CA GLY A 357 12.26 -6.38 -11.17
C GLY A 357 11.24 -6.41 -12.32
N ASN A 358 9.95 -6.24 -12.01
CA ASN A 358 8.88 -6.18 -13.00
C ASN A 358 8.98 -4.94 -13.91
N PHE A 359 9.36 -3.77 -13.36
CA PHE A 359 9.60 -2.56 -14.13
C PHE A 359 10.75 -2.77 -15.14
N TYR A 360 11.92 -3.24 -14.68
CA TYR A 360 13.05 -3.49 -15.58
C TYR A 360 12.73 -4.54 -16.63
N LYS A 361 12.08 -5.64 -16.23
CA LYS A 361 11.63 -6.67 -17.18
C LYS A 361 10.72 -6.09 -18.25
N THR A 362 9.79 -5.22 -17.88
CA THR A 362 8.87 -4.58 -18.82
C THR A 362 9.62 -3.64 -19.77
N MET A 363 10.48 -2.76 -19.24
CA MET A 363 11.25 -1.79 -20.02
C MET A 363 12.26 -2.47 -20.96
N PHE A 364 12.91 -3.54 -20.50
CA PHE A 364 13.79 -4.37 -21.32
C PHE A 364 13.03 -5.05 -22.45
N ASN A 365 11.87 -5.65 -22.16
CA ASN A 365 11.06 -6.36 -23.16
C ASN A 365 10.45 -5.46 -24.24
N ILE A 366 10.33 -4.15 -24.02
CA ILE A 366 9.87 -3.21 -25.06
C ILE A 366 11.05 -2.55 -25.80
N GLY A 367 12.29 -2.98 -25.52
CA GLY A 367 13.51 -2.40 -26.09
C GLY A 367 13.81 -0.97 -25.61
N ALA A 368 13.19 -0.52 -24.50
CA ALA A 368 13.36 0.85 -23.99
C ALA A 368 14.53 0.98 -22.99
N MET A 369 15.08 -0.13 -22.51
CA MET A 369 16.30 -0.18 -21.70
C MET A 369 17.20 -1.33 -22.16
N THR A 370 18.49 -1.06 -22.19
CA THR A 370 19.54 -2.05 -22.46
C THR A 370 19.99 -2.73 -21.17
N ILE A 371 20.81 -3.77 -21.27
CA ILE A 371 21.38 -4.45 -20.11
C ILE A 371 22.27 -3.48 -19.32
N ASN A 372 23.04 -2.64 -20.00
CA ASN A 372 23.91 -1.65 -19.38
C ASN A 372 23.14 -0.49 -18.75
N ASP A 373 21.99 -0.09 -19.30
CA ASP A 373 21.12 0.90 -18.64
C ASP A 373 20.63 0.41 -17.27
N ILE A 374 20.26 -0.87 -17.19
CA ILE A 374 19.86 -1.50 -15.93
C ILE A 374 21.07 -1.55 -14.99
N ARG A 375 22.23 -2.00 -15.47
CA ARG A 375 23.45 -2.11 -14.66
C ARG A 375 23.93 -0.77 -14.13
N GLU A 376 23.90 0.30 -14.93
CA GLU A 376 24.20 1.66 -14.46
C GLU A 376 23.24 2.07 -13.33
N LYS A 377 21.94 1.80 -13.47
CA LYS A 377 20.94 2.14 -12.45
C LYS A 377 21.09 1.35 -11.14
N GLU A 378 21.65 0.15 -11.24
CA GLU A 378 21.97 -0.75 -10.11
C GLU A 378 23.40 -0.53 -9.57
N ASP A 379 24.15 0.46 -10.07
CA ASP A 379 25.55 0.72 -9.72
C ASP A 379 26.47 -0.49 -9.97
N ILE A 380 26.23 -1.22 -11.06
CA ILE A 380 26.98 -2.40 -11.51
C ILE A 380 27.78 -2.07 -12.78
N ASN A 381 29.03 -2.56 -12.86
CA ASN A 381 29.90 -2.36 -14.03
C ASN A 381 29.26 -2.85 -15.35
N PRO A 382 29.40 -2.11 -16.47
CA PRO A 382 28.82 -2.46 -17.75
C PRO A 382 29.42 -3.74 -18.36
N LEU A 383 28.69 -4.35 -19.30
CA LEU A 383 29.12 -5.48 -20.12
C LEU A 383 29.50 -5.00 -21.54
N PRO A 384 30.49 -5.63 -22.21
CA PRO A 384 30.96 -5.22 -23.53
C PRO A 384 29.88 -5.14 -24.63
N ASN A 385 28.85 -5.99 -24.57
CA ASN A 385 27.73 -6.01 -25.52
C ASN A 385 26.39 -5.67 -24.82
N GLY A 386 26.45 -4.95 -23.71
CA GLY A 386 25.27 -4.67 -22.88
C GLY A 386 24.42 -3.49 -23.35
N ASP A 387 24.87 -2.74 -24.35
CA ASP A 387 24.19 -1.55 -24.90
C ASP A 387 23.23 -1.88 -26.07
N GLU A 388 23.09 -3.17 -26.42
CA GLU A 388 22.15 -3.60 -27.45
C GLU A 388 20.72 -3.61 -26.89
N SER A 389 19.79 -3.04 -27.66
CA SER A 389 18.35 -3.06 -27.33
C SER A 389 17.74 -4.35 -27.88
N PHE A 390 17.21 -5.18 -26.99
CA PHE A 390 16.52 -6.42 -27.37
C PHE A 390 15.02 -6.14 -27.43
N VAL A 391 14.41 -6.43 -28.57
CA VAL A 391 12.95 -6.52 -28.68
C VAL A 391 12.59 -7.98 -28.92
N PRO A 392 11.59 -8.54 -28.21
CA PRO A 392 11.10 -9.86 -28.54
C PRO A 392 10.60 -9.84 -29.99
N LEU A 393 10.86 -10.93 -30.74
CA LEU A 393 10.59 -11.13 -32.18
C LEU A 393 9.13 -10.91 -32.61
N ASN A 394 8.25 -10.50 -31.70
CA ASN A 394 6.82 -10.35 -31.84
C ASN A 394 6.35 -8.88 -31.89
N MET A 395 7.27 -7.92 -32.07
CA MET A 395 6.96 -6.51 -32.36
C MET A 395 7.48 -6.09 -33.74
N VAL A 396 6.56 -5.82 -34.66
CA VAL A 396 6.85 -5.35 -36.03
C VAL A 396 6.39 -3.89 -36.16
N PRO A 397 7.20 -3.00 -36.76
CA PRO A 397 6.78 -1.62 -37.04
C PRO A 397 5.51 -1.55 -37.87
N LEU A 398 4.61 -0.61 -37.56
CA LEU A 398 3.32 -0.44 -38.25
C LEU A 398 3.47 -0.24 -39.77
N SER A 399 4.62 0.26 -40.22
CA SER A 399 5.01 0.43 -41.62
C SER A 399 5.31 -0.89 -42.36
N GLU A 400 5.73 -1.93 -41.64
CA GLU A 400 6.09 -3.24 -42.20
C GLU A 400 4.91 -4.23 -42.17
N ILE A 401 3.84 -3.92 -41.44
CA ILE A 401 2.62 -4.74 -41.35
C ILE A 401 1.96 -4.94 -42.72
N ASN A 402 1.99 -3.93 -43.60
CA ASN A 402 1.36 -4.03 -44.92
C ASN A 402 2.15 -4.88 -45.94
N GLN A 403 3.42 -5.18 -45.67
CA GLN A 403 4.26 -6.01 -46.56
C GLN A 403 4.27 -7.49 -46.15
N LEU A 404 3.91 -7.80 -44.89
CA LEU A 404 3.90 -9.18 -44.34
C LEU A 404 2.51 -9.85 -44.39
N THR A 405 1.49 -9.17 -44.92
CA THR A 405 0.09 -9.61 -44.85
C THR A 405 -0.31 -10.77 -45.78
N GLU A 406 0.61 -11.36 -46.56
CA GLU A 406 0.27 -12.39 -47.56
C GLU A 406 0.90 -13.79 -47.35
N GLY A 407 1.46 -14.11 -46.17
CA GLY A 407 2.14 -15.40 -45.93
C GLY A 407 1.56 -16.29 -44.82
N GLU A 408 1.70 -17.62 -44.96
CA GLU A 408 1.30 -18.66 -44.00
C GLU A 408 1.89 -18.47 -42.58
N GLU A 409 3.02 -17.77 -42.45
CA GLU A 409 3.62 -17.40 -41.15
C GLU A 409 2.70 -16.53 -40.27
N SER A 410 1.80 -15.74 -40.87
CA SER A 410 0.83 -14.90 -40.15
C SER A 410 -0.18 -15.70 -39.33
N LYS A 411 -0.56 -16.91 -39.78
CA LYS A 411 -1.48 -17.78 -39.03
C LYS A 411 -0.81 -18.39 -37.80
N ASN A 412 0.43 -18.84 -37.92
CA ASN A 412 1.18 -19.42 -36.80
C ASN A 412 1.45 -18.39 -35.69
N ILE A 413 1.78 -17.14 -36.04
CA ILE A 413 1.99 -16.09 -35.05
C ILE A 413 0.69 -15.75 -34.31
N LYS A 414 -0.44 -15.60 -35.02
CA LYS A 414 -1.75 -15.34 -34.40
C LYS A 414 -2.20 -16.49 -33.47
N ASN A 415 -1.95 -17.73 -33.87
CA ASN A 415 -2.27 -18.91 -33.06
C ASN A 415 -1.46 -18.96 -31.76
N ASN A 416 -0.15 -18.62 -31.82
CA ASN A 416 0.70 -18.53 -30.63
C ASN A 416 0.22 -17.46 -29.64
N PHE A 417 -0.23 -16.30 -30.13
CA PHE A 417 -0.79 -15.26 -29.24
C PHE A 417 -2.10 -15.66 -28.59
N ARG A 418 -3.02 -16.31 -29.33
CA ARG A 418 -4.28 -16.86 -28.79
C ARG A 418 -3.99 -17.90 -27.71
N GLU A 419 -3.03 -18.79 -27.94
CA GLU A 419 -2.63 -19.80 -26.97
C GLU A 419 -2.01 -19.20 -25.70
N ILE A 420 -1.12 -18.21 -25.81
CA ILE A 420 -0.54 -17.52 -24.65
C ILE A 420 -1.62 -16.81 -23.82
N ARG A 421 -2.58 -16.16 -24.48
CA ARG A 421 -3.73 -15.52 -23.82
C ARG A 421 -4.60 -16.56 -23.11
N ALA A 422 -4.89 -17.67 -23.78
CA ALA A 422 -5.63 -18.80 -23.20
C ALA A 422 -4.93 -19.36 -21.96
N LYS A 423 -3.61 -19.60 -22.03
CA LYS A 423 -2.79 -20.06 -20.89
C LYS A 423 -2.88 -19.11 -19.70
N ARG A 424 -2.79 -17.79 -19.93
CA ARG A 424 -2.91 -16.78 -18.88
C ARG A 424 -4.30 -16.77 -18.22
N ASN A 425 -5.37 -16.85 -19.01
CA ASN A 425 -6.73 -16.82 -18.48
C ASN A 425 -7.08 -18.10 -17.71
N ALA A 426 -6.71 -19.26 -18.26
CA ALA A 426 -6.83 -20.56 -17.60
C ALA A 426 -6.08 -20.60 -16.24
N ALA A 427 -4.90 -19.99 -16.15
CA ALA A 427 -4.13 -19.92 -14.90
C ALA A 427 -4.88 -19.13 -13.80
N LYS A 428 -5.56 -18.04 -14.14
CA LYS A 428 -6.35 -17.27 -13.17
C LYS A 428 -7.50 -18.09 -12.58
N ARG A 429 -8.27 -18.78 -13.43
CA ARG A 429 -9.35 -19.68 -12.96
C ARG A 429 -8.83 -20.85 -12.14
N THR A 430 -7.68 -21.40 -12.53
CA THR A 430 -6.99 -22.45 -11.76
C THR A 430 -6.63 -21.96 -10.36
N ASN A 431 -6.16 -20.71 -10.21
CA ASN A 431 -5.85 -20.12 -8.91
C ASN A 431 -7.10 -19.86 -8.06
N ILE A 432 -8.21 -19.38 -8.66
CA ILE A 432 -9.51 -19.24 -7.98
C ILE A 432 -9.90 -20.60 -7.39
N ARG A 433 -9.98 -21.63 -8.23
CA ARG A 433 -10.33 -22.99 -7.84
C ARG A 433 -9.48 -23.53 -6.69
N LYS A 434 -8.15 -23.35 -6.73
CA LYS A 434 -7.24 -23.79 -5.66
C LYS A 434 -7.62 -23.22 -4.29
N ARG A 435 -8.08 -21.96 -4.22
CA ARG A 435 -8.51 -21.31 -2.97
C ARG A 435 -9.79 -21.91 -2.40
N PHE A 436 -10.65 -22.49 -3.23
CA PHE A 436 -11.91 -23.11 -2.80
C PHE A 436 -11.76 -24.58 -2.39
N LYS A 437 -10.67 -25.28 -2.76
CA LYS A 437 -10.45 -26.70 -2.40
C LYS A 437 -10.61 -26.99 -0.88
N PRO A 438 -10.09 -26.17 0.05
CA PRO A 438 -10.30 -26.42 1.48
C PRO A 438 -11.77 -26.33 1.90
N LEU A 439 -12.56 -25.44 1.27
CA LEU A 439 -13.99 -25.29 1.54
C LEU A 439 -14.79 -26.51 1.05
N PHE A 440 -14.48 -26.99 -0.16
CA PHE A 440 -15.07 -28.23 -0.68
C PHE A 440 -14.74 -29.42 0.20
N LYS A 441 -13.50 -29.51 0.71
CA LYS A 441 -13.08 -30.58 1.61
C LYS A 441 -13.90 -30.56 2.89
N LYS A 442 -14.10 -29.39 3.50
CA LYS A 442 -14.91 -29.23 4.72
C LYS A 442 -16.38 -29.65 4.51
N SER A 443 -17.01 -29.26 3.40
CA SER A 443 -18.36 -29.72 3.08
C SER A 443 -18.41 -31.23 2.80
N ALA A 444 -17.38 -31.77 2.14
CA ALA A 444 -17.26 -33.21 1.88
C ALA A 444 -17.13 -34.04 3.17
N GLU A 445 -16.31 -33.57 4.13
CA GLU A 445 -16.13 -34.22 5.43
C GLU A 445 -17.46 -34.34 6.20
N LYS A 446 -18.28 -33.27 6.19
CA LYS A 446 -19.60 -33.31 6.82
C LYS A 446 -20.52 -34.35 6.19
N ILE A 447 -20.58 -34.38 4.85
CA ILE A 447 -21.40 -35.34 4.11
C ILE A 447 -20.96 -36.77 4.40
N ILE A 448 -19.65 -37.03 4.36
CA ILE A 448 -19.10 -38.37 4.59
C ILE A 448 -19.33 -38.80 6.04
N SER A 449 -19.19 -37.89 7.02
CA SER A 449 -19.48 -38.19 8.43
C SER A 449 -20.95 -38.57 8.61
N SER A 450 -21.88 -37.75 8.10
CA SER A 450 -23.32 -38.01 8.17
C SER A 450 -23.70 -39.32 7.46
N GLU A 451 -23.15 -39.55 6.27
CA GLU A 451 -23.32 -40.78 5.49
C GLU A 451 -22.84 -42.01 6.27
N ASN A 452 -21.61 -41.98 6.79
CA ASN A 452 -21.03 -43.09 7.54
C ASN A 452 -21.82 -43.39 8.82
N GLU A 453 -22.24 -42.37 9.56
CA GLU A 453 -23.06 -42.53 10.76
C GLU A 453 -24.40 -43.22 10.43
N LYS A 454 -25.09 -42.77 9.37
CA LYS A 454 -26.36 -43.36 8.97
C LYS A 454 -26.22 -44.80 8.52
N ILE A 455 -25.16 -45.14 7.79
CA ILE A 455 -24.91 -46.51 7.34
C ILE A 455 -24.54 -47.40 8.54
N LYS A 456 -23.72 -46.91 9.47
CA LYS A 456 -23.38 -47.63 10.72
C LYS A 456 -24.65 -47.92 11.55
N GLU A 457 -25.60 -46.99 11.59
CA GLU A 457 -26.92 -47.18 12.22
C GLU A 457 -27.73 -48.28 11.49
N ILE A 458 -27.87 -48.20 10.16
CA ILE A 458 -28.61 -49.21 9.37
C ILE A 458 -27.98 -50.61 9.51
N LEU A 459 -26.64 -50.70 9.49
CA LEU A 459 -25.90 -51.94 9.74
C LEU A 459 -26.22 -52.52 11.12
N LYS A 460 -26.21 -51.67 12.15
CA LYS A 460 -26.50 -52.09 13.53
C LYS A 460 -27.93 -52.62 13.66
N ASP A 461 -28.90 -51.93 13.07
CA ASP A 461 -30.32 -52.25 13.24
C ASP A 461 -30.76 -53.49 12.44
N GLU A 462 -30.32 -53.62 11.19
CA GLU A 462 -30.83 -54.66 10.29
C GLU A 462 -29.96 -55.93 10.24
N LEU A 463 -28.67 -55.82 10.53
CA LEU A 463 -27.74 -56.95 10.40
C LEU A 463 -27.15 -57.40 11.73
N LYS A 464 -26.91 -56.48 12.69
CA LYS A 464 -26.35 -56.83 14.01
C LYS A 464 -27.41 -57.16 15.06
N ASN A 465 -28.54 -56.44 15.10
CA ASN A 465 -29.51 -56.53 16.19
C ASN A 465 -30.82 -57.30 15.87
N LYS A 466 -31.08 -57.70 14.60
CA LYS A 466 -32.29 -58.47 14.20
C LYS A 466 -32.01 -59.40 13.02
N LYS A 467 -32.40 -60.69 13.12
CA LYS A 467 -32.59 -61.73 12.05
C LYS A 467 -31.58 -61.84 10.87
N ARG A 468 -30.52 -61.03 10.78
CA ARG A 468 -29.56 -60.95 9.67
C ARG A 468 -30.25 -60.77 8.31
N ASN A 469 -31.22 -59.87 8.23
CA ASN A 469 -32.06 -59.71 7.04
C ASN A 469 -31.38 -58.82 5.99
N ARG A 470 -30.74 -59.45 5.00
CA ARG A 470 -30.11 -58.75 3.87
C ARG A 470 -31.11 -57.88 3.11
N GLN A 471 -32.34 -58.35 2.88
CA GLN A 471 -33.32 -57.61 2.08
C GLN A 471 -33.72 -56.28 2.75
N ASN A 472 -33.99 -56.29 4.05
CA ASN A 472 -34.29 -55.06 4.78
C ASN A 472 -33.14 -54.04 4.73
N PHE A 473 -31.90 -54.53 4.85
CA PHE A 473 -30.72 -53.67 4.71
C PHE A 473 -30.68 -53.03 3.33
N ARG A 474 -30.91 -53.81 2.26
CA ARG A 474 -30.97 -53.30 0.88
C ARG A 474 -32.04 -52.23 0.74
N ASP A 475 -33.26 -52.50 1.18
CA ASP A 475 -34.38 -51.59 1.03
C ASP A 475 -34.11 -50.24 1.73
N LYS A 476 -33.56 -50.28 2.96
CA LYS A 476 -33.17 -49.06 3.70
C LYS A 476 -32.01 -48.31 3.06
N ILE A 477 -31.00 -49.01 2.54
CA ILE A 477 -29.88 -48.40 1.81
C ILE A 477 -30.40 -47.71 0.56
N VAL A 478 -31.22 -48.38 -0.24
CA VAL A 478 -31.84 -47.79 -1.45
C VAL A 478 -32.68 -46.57 -1.08
N GLU A 479 -33.54 -46.66 -0.06
CA GLU A 479 -34.36 -45.52 0.38
C GLU A 479 -33.51 -44.31 0.78
N TYR A 480 -32.44 -44.52 1.55
CA TYR A 480 -31.55 -43.46 2.00
C TYR A 480 -30.80 -42.80 0.84
N TYR A 481 -30.20 -43.60 -0.03
CA TYR A 481 -29.39 -43.09 -1.14
C TYR A 481 -30.21 -42.48 -2.27
N ASP A 482 -31.45 -42.92 -2.48
CA ASP A 482 -32.26 -42.42 -3.60
C ASP A 482 -33.02 -41.15 -3.22
N ASN A 483 -33.40 -41.00 -1.94
CA ASN A 483 -34.29 -39.93 -1.50
C ASN A 483 -33.64 -38.93 -0.52
N LYS A 484 -32.82 -39.39 0.44
CA LYS A 484 -32.34 -38.55 1.54
C LYS A 484 -30.96 -37.94 1.26
N LEU A 485 -29.98 -38.78 0.96
CA LEU A 485 -28.60 -38.33 0.75
C LEU A 485 -28.45 -37.30 -0.37
N PRO A 486 -29.14 -37.40 -1.54
CA PRO A 486 -29.01 -36.38 -2.59
C PRO A 486 -29.45 -34.98 -2.15
N GLU A 487 -30.46 -34.87 -1.28
CA GLU A 487 -30.92 -33.58 -0.76
C GLU A 487 -29.99 -33.03 0.33
N GLU A 488 -29.40 -33.90 1.17
CA GLU A 488 -28.35 -33.51 2.13
C GLU A 488 -27.10 -32.98 1.42
N ILE A 489 -26.64 -33.67 0.36
CA ILE A 489 -25.49 -33.25 -0.45
C ILE A 489 -25.77 -31.90 -1.09
N LYS A 490 -26.95 -31.72 -1.71
CA LYS A 490 -27.35 -30.43 -2.28
C LYS A 490 -27.24 -29.31 -1.26
N LYS A 491 -27.81 -29.50 -0.07
CA LYS A 491 -27.84 -28.48 0.98
C LYS A 491 -26.43 -28.09 1.42
N GLU A 492 -25.54 -29.05 1.62
CA GLU A 492 -24.18 -28.78 2.13
C GLU A 492 -23.20 -28.30 1.05
N MET A 493 -23.40 -28.69 -0.21
CA MET A 493 -22.50 -28.33 -1.32
C MET A 493 -22.95 -27.08 -2.08
N ALA A 494 -24.22 -26.68 -2.01
CA ALA A 494 -24.74 -25.56 -2.80
C ALA A 494 -23.96 -24.26 -2.57
N ALA A 495 -23.72 -23.89 -1.31
CA ALA A 495 -23.04 -22.64 -1.00
C ALA A 495 -21.62 -22.56 -1.58
N VAL A 496 -20.83 -23.65 -1.43
CA VAL A 496 -19.45 -23.68 -1.92
C VAL A 496 -19.39 -23.79 -3.45
N ILE A 497 -20.31 -24.54 -4.07
CA ILE A 497 -20.39 -24.64 -5.53
C ILE A 497 -20.80 -23.31 -6.15
N ASN A 498 -21.83 -22.65 -5.62
CA ASN A 498 -22.29 -21.36 -6.14
C ASN A 498 -21.20 -20.29 -6.00
N SER A 499 -20.54 -20.23 -4.85
CA SER A 499 -19.46 -19.25 -4.64
C SER A 499 -18.27 -19.45 -5.58
N LEU A 500 -17.87 -20.70 -5.82
CA LEU A 500 -16.83 -21.01 -6.82
C LEU A 500 -17.32 -20.68 -8.23
N ALA A 501 -18.55 -21.06 -8.57
CA ALA A 501 -19.13 -20.84 -9.88
C ALA A 501 -19.24 -19.36 -10.22
N ASP A 502 -19.65 -18.51 -9.29
CA ASP A 502 -19.74 -17.05 -9.50
C ASP A 502 -18.37 -16.45 -9.80
N ALA A 503 -17.36 -16.80 -9.01
CA ALA A 503 -15.98 -16.32 -9.21
C ALA A 503 -15.37 -16.82 -10.53
N VAL A 504 -15.62 -18.08 -10.90
CA VAL A 504 -15.15 -18.65 -12.17
C VAL A 504 -15.90 -18.02 -13.35
N ALA A 505 -17.21 -17.84 -13.23
CA ALA A 505 -18.04 -17.26 -14.29
C ALA A 505 -17.64 -15.82 -14.58
N GLU A 506 -17.33 -15.03 -13.54
CA GLU A 506 -16.86 -13.66 -13.70
C GLU A 506 -15.53 -13.62 -14.48
N GLU A 507 -14.56 -14.47 -14.13
CA GLU A 507 -13.28 -14.52 -14.83
C GLU A 507 -13.40 -15.09 -16.26
N ALA A 508 -14.27 -16.09 -16.47
CA ALA A 508 -14.56 -16.62 -17.79
C ALA A 508 -15.28 -15.60 -18.67
N ALA A 509 -16.19 -14.79 -18.11
CA ALA A 509 -16.92 -13.76 -18.85
C ALA A 509 -15.98 -12.64 -19.30
N LYS A 510 -15.02 -12.23 -18.46
CA LYS A 510 -13.95 -11.29 -18.82
C LYS A 510 -13.07 -11.79 -19.97
N GLU A 511 -12.84 -13.10 -20.07
CA GLU A 511 -12.04 -13.67 -21.15
C GLU A 511 -12.66 -13.43 -22.53
N VAL A 512 -13.99 -13.53 -22.61
CA VAL A 512 -14.80 -13.45 -23.84
C VAL A 512 -15.59 -12.13 -23.97
N ASN A 513 -15.34 -11.15 -23.10
CA ASN A 513 -16.04 -9.87 -23.03
C ASN A 513 -17.58 -10.00 -22.98
N LEU A 514 -18.08 -10.89 -22.12
CA LEU A 514 -19.52 -11.06 -21.90
C LEU A 514 -19.98 -10.22 -20.70
N ASP A 515 -20.84 -9.24 -20.93
CA ASP A 515 -21.27 -8.29 -19.89
C ASP A 515 -22.29 -8.87 -18.90
N SER A 516 -23.11 -9.84 -19.34
CA SER A 516 -24.14 -10.45 -18.50
C SER A 516 -24.35 -11.92 -18.83
N TYR A 517 -24.60 -12.73 -17.81
CA TYR A 517 -24.87 -14.16 -17.93
C TYR A 517 -25.78 -14.63 -16.80
N ASP A 518 -26.52 -15.70 -17.06
CA ASP A 518 -27.27 -16.43 -16.02
C ASP A 518 -26.86 -17.91 -16.04
N ILE A 519 -26.40 -18.38 -14.89
CA ILE A 519 -25.96 -19.76 -14.67
C ILE A 519 -26.78 -20.46 -13.60
N LYS A 520 -27.82 -19.83 -13.04
CA LYS A 520 -28.56 -20.37 -11.89
C LYS A 520 -29.21 -21.72 -12.18
N ASP A 521 -30.01 -21.81 -13.26
CA ASP A 521 -30.66 -23.06 -13.66
C ASP A 521 -29.65 -24.15 -14.04
N PHE A 522 -28.50 -23.74 -14.59
CA PHE A 522 -27.40 -24.64 -14.91
C PHE A 522 -26.78 -25.23 -13.63
N LEU A 523 -26.50 -24.38 -12.63
CA LEU A 523 -25.92 -24.81 -11.35
C LEU A 523 -26.90 -25.68 -10.55
N ASP A 524 -28.18 -25.35 -10.52
CA ASP A 524 -29.19 -26.16 -9.84
C ASP A 524 -29.29 -27.57 -10.43
N ASN A 525 -29.23 -27.68 -11.77
CA ASN A 525 -29.18 -28.96 -12.47
C ASN A 525 -27.84 -29.69 -12.23
N TYR A 526 -26.72 -28.97 -12.24
CA TYR A 526 -25.40 -29.52 -11.97
C TYR A 526 -25.33 -30.13 -10.56
N ILE A 527 -25.71 -29.39 -9.53
CA ILE A 527 -25.69 -29.84 -8.14
C ILE A 527 -26.64 -31.04 -7.97
N ARG A 528 -27.83 -31.00 -8.57
CA ARG A 528 -28.78 -32.11 -8.54
C ARG A 528 -28.20 -33.39 -9.14
N ASN A 529 -27.60 -33.30 -10.32
CA ASN A 529 -27.02 -34.46 -11.00
C ASN A 529 -25.78 -34.98 -10.25
N MET A 530 -24.91 -34.09 -9.78
CA MET A 530 -23.75 -34.44 -8.96
C MET A 530 -24.15 -35.23 -7.71
N SER A 531 -25.18 -34.74 -7.00
CA SER A 531 -25.68 -35.36 -5.78
C SER A 531 -26.24 -36.76 -6.05
N LYS A 532 -27.03 -36.93 -7.12
CA LYS A 532 -27.55 -38.23 -7.55
C LYS A 532 -26.44 -39.20 -7.96
N SER A 533 -25.45 -38.73 -8.73
CA SER A 533 -24.32 -39.57 -9.16
C SER A 533 -23.46 -40.02 -7.99
N TYR A 534 -23.20 -39.14 -7.02
CA TYR A 534 -22.48 -39.50 -5.80
C TYR A 534 -23.22 -40.58 -5.02
N ALA A 535 -24.51 -40.36 -4.77
CA ALA A 535 -25.34 -41.29 -4.01
C ALA A 535 -25.47 -42.65 -4.71
N GLY A 536 -25.69 -42.65 -6.03
CA GLY A 536 -25.75 -43.87 -6.83
C GLY A 536 -24.45 -44.68 -6.80
N TYR A 537 -23.30 -44.01 -6.84
CA TYR A 537 -21.98 -44.66 -6.73
C TYR A 537 -21.77 -45.28 -5.35
N SER A 538 -22.02 -44.53 -4.27
CA SER A 538 -21.95 -45.07 -2.90
C SER A 538 -22.84 -46.29 -2.73
N ARG A 539 -24.12 -46.17 -3.13
CA ARG A 539 -25.13 -47.24 -3.05
C ARG A 539 -24.66 -48.48 -3.78
N GLY A 540 -24.20 -48.34 -5.03
CA GLY A 540 -23.71 -49.44 -5.83
C GLY A 540 -22.55 -50.17 -5.17
N GLN A 541 -21.59 -49.44 -4.59
CA GLN A 541 -20.47 -50.05 -3.87
C GLN A 541 -20.92 -50.86 -2.65
N LEU A 542 -21.84 -50.32 -1.83
CA LEU A 542 -22.28 -51.02 -0.62
C LEU A 542 -23.14 -52.26 -0.94
N LEU A 543 -24.00 -52.16 -1.96
CA LEU A 543 -24.81 -53.30 -2.40
C LEU A 543 -23.94 -54.40 -3.05
N SER A 544 -22.91 -54.02 -3.83
CA SER A 544 -21.94 -55.00 -4.38
C SER A 544 -21.21 -55.75 -3.26
N LEU A 545 -20.75 -55.03 -2.23
CA LEU A 545 -20.13 -55.67 -1.05
C LEU A 545 -21.11 -56.58 -0.31
N MET A 546 -22.41 -56.29 -0.33
CA MET A 546 -23.42 -57.17 0.24
C MET A 546 -23.64 -58.44 -0.61
N ASP A 547 -23.46 -58.37 -1.93
CA ASP A 547 -23.65 -59.50 -2.85
C ASP A 547 -22.42 -60.41 -2.97
N GLU A 548 -21.23 -59.81 -2.98
CA GLU A 548 -19.96 -60.51 -3.17
C GLU A 548 -19.57 -61.39 -1.97
N ASN A 549 -20.17 -61.15 -0.79
CA ASN A 549 -19.84 -61.88 0.44
C ASN A 549 -20.92 -62.92 0.78
N GLU A 550 -20.50 -64.18 0.95
CA GLU A 550 -21.38 -65.33 1.19
C GLU A 550 -22.08 -65.24 2.56
N THR A 551 -21.35 -64.84 3.60
CA THR A 551 -21.90 -64.68 4.95
C THR A 551 -22.21 -63.22 5.29
N VAL A 552 -23.19 -63.01 6.19
CA VAL A 552 -23.57 -61.67 6.65
C VAL A 552 -22.44 -61.05 7.49
N GLU A 553 -21.69 -61.86 8.23
CA GLU A 553 -20.50 -61.41 8.98
C GLU A 553 -19.41 -60.84 8.08
N GLU A 554 -19.12 -61.50 6.95
CA GLU A 554 -18.13 -61.04 5.98
C GLU A 554 -18.59 -59.74 5.31
N ALA A 555 -19.87 -59.67 4.91
CA ALA A 555 -20.45 -58.46 4.33
C ALA A 555 -20.36 -57.26 5.29
N ILE A 556 -20.67 -57.45 6.59
CA ILE A 556 -20.54 -56.38 7.60
C ILE A 556 -19.09 -55.89 7.67
N LYS A 557 -18.12 -56.81 7.79
CA LYS A 557 -16.69 -56.44 7.88
C LYS A 557 -16.22 -55.70 6.62
N ALA A 558 -16.65 -56.16 5.44
CA ALA A 558 -16.30 -55.53 4.17
C ALA A 558 -16.87 -54.11 4.05
N ILE A 559 -18.12 -53.92 4.48
CA ILE A 559 -18.76 -52.60 4.51
C ILE A 559 -18.06 -51.69 5.54
N GLU A 560 -17.83 -52.14 6.76
CA GLU A 560 -17.14 -51.35 7.79
C GLU A 560 -15.74 -50.90 7.34
N LYS A 561 -14.99 -51.81 6.68
CA LYS A 561 -13.70 -51.47 6.07
C LYS A 561 -13.86 -50.37 5.01
N ARG A 562 -14.87 -50.47 4.14
CA ARG A 562 -15.15 -49.46 3.11
C ARG A 562 -15.53 -48.11 3.72
N LEU A 563 -16.34 -48.09 4.79
CA LEU A 563 -16.70 -46.84 5.48
C LEU A 563 -15.47 -46.15 6.07
N ASN A 564 -14.56 -46.92 6.68
CA ASN A 564 -13.30 -46.36 7.21
C ASN A 564 -12.40 -45.80 6.08
N GLU A 565 -12.29 -46.53 4.96
CA GLU A 565 -11.56 -46.04 3.77
C GLU A 565 -12.16 -44.73 3.22
N TRP A 566 -13.49 -44.61 3.25
CA TRP A 566 -14.17 -43.38 2.85
C TRP A 566 -13.88 -42.23 3.81
N GLU A 567 -13.91 -42.47 5.11
CA GLU A 567 -13.64 -41.49 6.16
C GLU A 567 -12.23 -40.88 6.00
N GLU A 568 -11.23 -41.70 5.66
CA GLU A 568 -9.85 -41.25 5.51
C GLU A 568 -9.57 -40.51 4.19
N LYS A 569 -10.07 -41.01 3.06
CA LYS A 569 -9.55 -40.61 1.73
C LYS A 569 -10.56 -39.91 0.84
N ARG A 570 -11.86 -40.10 1.07
CA ARG A 570 -12.89 -39.70 0.10
C ARG A 570 -13.10 -38.19 0.06
N ALA A 571 -12.94 -37.50 1.19
CA ALA A 571 -13.11 -36.05 1.26
C ALA A 571 -12.11 -35.30 0.37
N ASN A 572 -10.83 -35.70 0.41
CA ASN A 572 -9.79 -35.12 -0.45
C ASN A 572 -10.09 -35.35 -1.93
N LYS A 573 -10.38 -36.61 -2.30
CA LYS A 573 -10.72 -36.96 -3.69
C LYS A 573 -11.94 -36.20 -4.20
N LEU A 574 -12.98 -36.08 -3.38
CA LEU A 574 -14.19 -35.36 -3.75
C LEU A 574 -13.92 -33.87 -3.93
N SER A 575 -13.14 -33.26 -3.03
CA SER A 575 -12.76 -31.85 -3.14
C SER A 575 -12.01 -31.55 -4.44
N GLU A 576 -10.96 -32.32 -4.72
CA GLU A 576 -10.14 -32.19 -5.93
C GLU A 576 -10.97 -32.35 -7.20
N LYS A 577 -11.80 -33.40 -7.24
CA LYS A 577 -12.68 -33.68 -8.38
C LYS A 577 -13.71 -32.58 -8.61
N GLN A 578 -14.44 -32.17 -7.57
CA GLN A 578 -15.57 -31.24 -7.74
C GLN A 578 -15.09 -29.82 -8.03
N ALA A 579 -14.03 -29.35 -7.37
CA ALA A 579 -13.49 -28.03 -7.66
C ALA A 579 -13.04 -27.92 -9.14
N ASN A 580 -12.38 -28.96 -9.66
CA ASN A 580 -11.96 -29.02 -11.07
C ASN A 580 -13.16 -29.10 -12.03
N LYS A 581 -14.14 -29.96 -11.75
CA LYS A 581 -15.32 -30.12 -12.62
C LYS A 581 -16.18 -28.88 -12.68
N VAL A 582 -16.41 -28.20 -11.54
CA VAL A 582 -17.20 -26.96 -11.49
C VAL A 582 -16.53 -25.88 -12.33
N GLU A 583 -15.21 -25.71 -12.20
CA GLU A 583 -14.50 -24.69 -12.98
C GLU A 583 -14.60 -24.94 -14.49
N GLY A 584 -14.37 -26.17 -14.95
CA GLY A 584 -14.49 -26.51 -16.37
C GLY A 584 -15.92 -26.39 -16.90
N ALA A 585 -16.91 -26.86 -16.13
CA ALA A 585 -18.31 -26.86 -16.52
C ALA A 585 -18.87 -25.43 -16.64
N VAL A 586 -18.54 -24.56 -15.67
CA VAL A 586 -18.96 -23.15 -15.66
C VAL A 586 -18.25 -22.37 -16.77
N SER A 587 -16.94 -22.54 -16.94
CA SER A 587 -16.19 -21.85 -18.00
C SER A 587 -16.77 -22.19 -19.37
N ARG A 588 -17.01 -23.48 -19.65
CA ARG A 588 -17.64 -23.91 -20.89
C ARG A 588 -19.04 -23.32 -21.07
N LYS A 589 -19.85 -23.26 -20.01
CA LYS A 589 -21.20 -22.67 -20.07
C LYS A 589 -21.14 -21.19 -20.45
N ILE A 590 -20.20 -20.43 -19.90
CA ILE A 590 -20.00 -19.02 -20.24
C ILE A 590 -19.51 -18.85 -21.68
N PHE A 591 -18.55 -19.66 -22.12
CA PHE A 591 -18.06 -19.61 -23.50
C PHE A 591 -19.17 -19.96 -24.52
N ILE A 592 -20.04 -20.92 -24.20
CA ILE A 592 -21.24 -21.20 -25.00
C ILE A 592 -22.17 -19.99 -25.04
N ALA A 593 -22.41 -19.34 -23.90
CA ALA A 593 -23.28 -18.16 -23.82
C ALA A 593 -22.73 -16.96 -24.61
N ALA A 594 -21.41 -16.81 -24.65
CA ALA A 594 -20.72 -15.78 -25.44
C ALA A 594 -20.61 -16.10 -26.93
N GLY A 595 -21.00 -17.30 -27.37
CA GLY A 595 -20.91 -17.70 -28.78
C GLY A 595 -19.51 -18.11 -29.25
N SER A 596 -18.61 -18.50 -28.33
CA SER A 596 -17.30 -19.04 -28.68
C SER A 596 -17.44 -20.26 -29.61
N GLN A 597 -16.61 -20.33 -30.65
CA GLN A 597 -16.65 -21.42 -31.63
C GLN A 597 -15.75 -22.58 -31.25
N GLU A 598 -14.63 -22.31 -30.58
CA GLU A 598 -13.57 -23.26 -30.30
C GLU A 598 -13.16 -23.22 -28.82
N LEU A 599 -12.70 -24.36 -28.31
CA LEU A 599 -12.08 -24.49 -27.00
C LEU A 599 -10.68 -25.05 -27.16
N ILE A 600 -9.74 -24.53 -26.36
CA ILE A 600 -8.40 -25.09 -26.21
C ILE A 600 -8.23 -25.71 -24.83
N TRP A 601 -7.59 -26.88 -24.79
CA TRP A 601 -7.20 -27.51 -23.53
C TRP A 601 -5.86 -26.96 -23.05
N ILE A 602 -5.81 -26.57 -21.78
CA ILE A 602 -4.62 -25.99 -21.15
C ILE A 602 -4.16 -26.88 -20.00
N ALA A 603 -2.94 -27.39 -20.11
CA ALA A 603 -2.26 -28.14 -19.06
C ALA A 603 -1.20 -27.25 -18.40
N ASN A 604 -1.38 -26.93 -17.11
CA ASN A 604 -0.35 -26.20 -16.35
C ASN A 604 0.79 -27.13 -15.92
N SER A 605 1.85 -26.58 -15.33
CA SER A 605 3.01 -27.35 -14.87
C SER A 605 2.66 -28.51 -13.92
N GLY A 606 1.64 -28.31 -13.07
CA GLY A 606 1.09 -29.33 -12.16
C GLY A 606 0.08 -30.31 -12.80
N ALA A 607 -0.16 -30.26 -14.11
CA ALA A 607 -0.99 -31.22 -14.79
C ALA A 607 -0.29 -32.58 -14.91
N CYS A 608 -1.07 -33.66 -14.82
CA CYS A 608 -0.53 -35.01 -14.98
C CYS A 608 -0.09 -35.28 -16.44
N PRO A 609 0.68 -36.36 -16.69
CA PRO A 609 1.07 -36.78 -18.03
C PRO A 609 -0.09 -36.87 -19.04
N ILE A 610 -1.22 -37.51 -18.68
CA ILE A 610 -2.41 -37.64 -19.54
C ILE A 610 -2.97 -36.26 -19.96
N CYS A 611 -3.08 -35.32 -19.03
CA CYS A 611 -3.60 -33.99 -19.35
C CYS A 611 -2.60 -33.14 -20.14
N LYS A 612 -1.29 -33.44 -20.04
CA LYS A 612 -0.24 -32.79 -20.84
C LYS A 612 -0.27 -33.22 -22.30
N GLU A 613 -0.68 -34.46 -22.59
CA GLU A 613 -0.91 -34.89 -23.98
C GLU A 613 -2.01 -34.10 -24.70
N LEU A 614 -2.96 -33.56 -23.92
CA LEU A 614 -4.00 -32.70 -24.47
C LEU A 614 -3.61 -31.22 -24.52
N ASP A 615 -2.45 -30.79 -24.00
CA ASP A 615 -2.08 -29.37 -24.01
C ASP A 615 -2.07 -28.82 -25.43
N GLY A 616 -2.78 -27.72 -25.65
CA GLY A 616 -2.91 -27.10 -26.97
C GLY A 616 -3.92 -27.75 -27.90
N LYS A 617 -4.57 -28.87 -27.54
CA LYS A 617 -5.63 -29.48 -28.36
C LYS A 617 -6.80 -28.49 -28.47
N VAL A 618 -7.21 -28.19 -29.71
CA VAL A 618 -8.36 -27.33 -30.02
C VAL A 618 -9.50 -28.19 -30.54
N ILE A 619 -10.71 -27.94 -30.06
CA ILE A 619 -11.94 -28.61 -30.53
C ILE A 619 -13.05 -27.58 -30.76
N GLY A 620 -14.07 -27.94 -31.53
CA GLY A 620 -15.29 -27.15 -31.61
C GLY A 620 -16.02 -27.08 -30.26
N ILE A 621 -16.70 -25.97 -29.96
CA ILE A 621 -17.41 -25.74 -28.68
C ILE A 621 -18.43 -26.85 -28.34
N LYS A 622 -18.99 -27.52 -29.36
CA LYS A 622 -19.95 -28.62 -29.25
C LYS A 622 -19.32 -30.02 -29.23
N GLU A 623 -18.04 -30.12 -29.53
CA GLU A 623 -17.30 -31.38 -29.60
C GLU A 623 -16.76 -31.79 -28.22
N SER A 624 -16.14 -32.97 -28.16
CA SER A 624 -15.49 -33.52 -26.97
C SER A 624 -13.99 -33.61 -27.16
N PHE A 625 -13.25 -33.39 -26.07
CA PHE A 625 -11.79 -33.54 -26.07
C PHE A 625 -11.36 -35.00 -26.14
N VAL A 626 -12.09 -35.90 -25.49
CA VAL A 626 -11.84 -37.34 -25.49
C VAL A 626 -13.16 -38.10 -25.47
N SER A 627 -13.29 -39.09 -26.34
CA SER A 627 -14.43 -40.01 -26.39
C SER A 627 -14.09 -41.36 -25.72
N PRO A 628 -15.06 -42.15 -25.25
CA PRO A 628 -14.79 -43.45 -24.60
C PRO A 628 -14.04 -44.47 -25.46
N GLU A 629 -14.09 -44.32 -26.78
CA GLU A 629 -13.41 -45.16 -27.76
C GLU A 629 -11.95 -44.76 -27.99
N GLU A 630 -11.53 -43.58 -27.51
CA GLU A 630 -10.17 -43.07 -27.62
C GLU A 630 -9.32 -43.54 -26.42
N THR A 631 -8.12 -44.05 -26.69
CA THR A 631 -7.14 -44.42 -25.66
C THR A 631 -6.00 -43.41 -25.66
N LEU A 632 -5.78 -42.75 -24.51
CA LEU A 632 -4.61 -41.90 -24.28
C LEU A 632 -3.47 -42.76 -23.70
N LEU A 633 -2.24 -42.51 -24.14
CA LEU A 633 -1.07 -43.38 -23.88
C LEU A 633 0.14 -42.63 -23.30
N PRO A 634 0.02 -42.00 -22.12
CA PRO A 634 1.18 -41.40 -21.48
C PRO A 634 1.96 -42.49 -20.74
N ASP A 635 3.24 -42.66 -21.11
CA ASP A 635 4.22 -43.47 -20.37
C ASP A 635 3.71 -44.89 -19.99
N GLU A 636 3.24 -45.64 -20.99
CA GLU A 636 2.88 -47.07 -20.91
C GLU A 636 1.63 -47.43 -20.05
N LYS A 637 0.78 -46.46 -19.66
CA LYS A 637 -0.52 -46.74 -19.02
C LYS A 637 -1.70 -46.29 -19.89
N ASN A 638 -2.50 -47.26 -20.33
CA ASN A 638 -3.72 -47.00 -21.10
C ASN A 638 -4.77 -46.29 -20.23
N PHE A 639 -5.22 -45.12 -20.68
CA PHE A 639 -6.38 -44.43 -20.11
C PHE A 639 -7.50 -44.33 -21.15
N SER A 640 -8.65 -44.93 -20.84
CA SER A 640 -9.89 -44.81 -21.62
C SER A 640 -10.99 -44.26 -20.71
N PRO A 641 -11.56 -43.07 -21.00
CA PRO A 641 -12.59 -42.49 -20.14
C PRO A 641 -13.90 -43.27 -20.26
N SER A 642 -14.61 -43.45 -19.14
CA SER A 642 -15.92 -44.13 -19.15
C SER A 642 -17.06 -43.28 -19.70
N THR A 643 -16.83 -41.98 -19.94
CA THR A 643 -17.82 -41.02 -20.44
C THR A 643 -17.14 -40.02 -21.38
N VAL A 644 -17.93 -39.41 -22.27
CA VAL A 644 -17.47 -38.30 -23.12
C VAL A 644 -16.97 -37.13 -22.26
N ILE A 645 -15.77 -36.62 -22.56
CA ILE A 645 -15.13 -35.54 -21.81
C ILE A 645 -15.16 -34.25 -22.64
N THR A 646 -15.96 -33.28 -22.18
CA THR A 646 -16.16 -31.99 -22.89
C THR A 646 -15.45 -30.81 -22.23
N HIS A 647 -14.94 -30.99 -21.01
CA HIS A 647 -14.17 -30.02 -20.27
C HIS A 647 -13.31 -30.72 -19.22
N ASN A 648 -12.39 -30.00 -18.58
CA ASN A 648 -11.55 -30.53 -17.51
C ASN A 648 -12.35 -30.92 -16.25
N PRO A 649 -11.83 -31.85 -15.43
CA PRO A 649 -10.60 -32.63 -15.60
C PRO A 649 -10.86 -34.00 -16.24
N LEU A 650 -9.81 -34.64 -16.78
CA LEU A 650 -9.85 -36.04 -17.23
C LEU A 650 -9.84 -37.05 -16.06
N HIS A 651 -9.09 -36.74 -15.02
CA HIS A 651 -8.96 -37.60 -13.83
C HIS A 651 -9.00 -36.74 -12.56
N ASP A 652 -9.13 -37.42 -11.43
CA ASP A 652 -9.10 -36.77 -10.13
C ASP A 652 -7.67 -36.26 -9.87
N GLU A 653 -7.50 -35.06 -9.31
CA GLU A 653 -6.20 -34.41 -9.01
C GLU A 653 -5.38 -33.97 -10.24
N CYS A 654 -5.82 -32.91 -10.94
CA CYS A 654 -5.07 -32.32 -12.04
C CYS A 654 -5.14 -30.79 -12.07
N GLU A 655 -4.10 -30.14 -12.58
CA GLU A 655 -4.04 -28.70 -12.82
C GLU A 655 -4.27 -28.33 -14.30
N CYS A 656 -5.29 -28.93 -14.92
CA CYS A 656 -5.79 -28.56 -16.24
C CYS A 656 -7.00 -27.60 -16.16
N SER A 657 -7.24 -26.90 -17.26
CA SER A 657 -8.37 -26.00 -17.50
C SER A 657 -8.65 -25.93 -19.00
N ILE A 658 -9.69 -25.20 -19.38
CA ILE A 658 -10.04 -24.91 -20.78
C ILE A 658 -10.12 -23.40 -20.98
N SER A 659 -9.91 -22.95 -22.20
CA SER A 659 -10.09 -21.54 -22.59
C SER A 659 -10.89 -21.46 -23.88
N SER A 660 -11.58 -20.34 -24.09
CA SER A 660 -12.06 -19.95 -25.42
C SER A 660 -10.83 -19.73 -26.29
N TYR A 661 -10.76 -20.46 -27.40
CA TYR A 661 -9.67 -20.29 -28.35
C TYR A 661 -10.03 -19.25 -29.38
#